data_AF-A0A968U1F3-F1
#
_entry.id   AF-A0A968U1F3-F1
#
_cell.length_a   1.000
_cell.length_b   1.000
_cell.length_c   1.000
_cell.angle_alpha   90.00
_cell.angle_beta   90.00
_cell.angle_gamma   90.00
#
_symmetry.space_group_name_H-M   'P 1'
#
loop_
_entity.id
_entity.type
_entity.pdbx_description
1 polymer ?
#
loop_
_entity_poly.entity_id
_entity_poly.type
_entity_poly.pdbx_seq_one_letter_code
_entity_poly.pdbx_strand_id
1 'polypeptide(L)'
;MITDDQLARIPWGSPPLNWLSSEQQVRLKDQAKTRYCGLGEVIWSTDTPGSQFLVVSGNVRLIPDEGKPTVLKSGDWFGDFPELTDQWKARASSKEVVLIQWDSQAWRAIATPEIKQFWLTLRSRYQPEFSTAPQPVSGFPFVSAVNTAAACLTMLCHYLETPAQLEWVQRQLRGQRPKDLTDTGEKLGLQLRRVLVSNWQDLRQLTLPGLMRWRQERWVVVYAVRGDRLIIADPMNPNQTCESIPRAMLEEVWDGQLWQVELVQKQERFSLTWFLPAVWRFRNLLGEVLLASFTLQLLGLATPIITQVVIDKVMVQESLATLDVMAIALLAVAIFEALLGTLRMFIFTHTTNRLDLGLSAQLFRHLLRLPLSYFESRRVGDTVARVQELEEIRQFLTSTALTVILDSIFSVVYLAVMFYYSVRLTGVALAVIPLFAILTLISTPILRNWLNETFNRSADSQSFLVETITGIHSVKAHAAEKASRDRWEGLYARFIRTGFKATTTANISNHIGDFLTSLSALLILWFGARLVINQDFTIGQLVAFQMLSARVTGPLLRLVQLWQNLQEVLLAVDRIGDILNVAPEAEPGTGLVLPPLRGQVNFDQVFFRYQANQEPILRGVSLNVEPGMFVGIVGRSGSGKSTLSKLIQRLYQSESGRILIDGFDIKSADLASLRPQIAVVLQEDFLFNGSILENITLGNPDVTAEQVVEAARLAVAHDFVCDLPDGYETGVGERGTALSGGQRQRITLARLFLSQAPILILDEATSSLDAETEQQVLENLQRASKDRTMFLIAHRFAPLKRADLILVMEKGVIAERGTHDSLIQQKGLYWSLYQRQQMSI
;
A
#
# COMPACT_ATOMS: atom_id res chain seq x y z
N MET A 1 38.87 -54.21 -34.38
CA MET A 1 40.20 -54.71 -34.00
C MET A 1 40.58 -54.02 -32.70
N ILE A 2 40.46 -54.75 -31.60
CA ILE A 2 40.94 -54.36 -30.27
C ILE A 2 42.46 -54.43 -30.37
N THR A 3 43.16 -53.30 -30.31
CA THR A 3 44.62 -53.32 -30.28
C THR A 3 45.08 -53.53 -28.84
N ASP A 4 45.83 -54.61 -28.62
CA ASP A 4 46.57 -54.95 -27.38
C ASP A 4 47.52 -53.83 -26.88
N ASP A 5 47.61 -52.72 -27.61
CA ASP A 5 48.54 -51.61 -27.40
C ASP A 5 48.17 -50.69 -26.21
N GLN A 6 46.92 -50.69 -25.76
CA GLN A 6 46.49 -49.88 -24.60
C GLN A 6 46.67 -50.59 -23.25
N LEU A 7 46.56 -51.93 -23.20
CA LEU A 7 46.87 -52.70 -22.00
C LEU A 7 48.39 -52.67 -21.68
N ALA A 8 49.23 -52.44 -22.70
CA ALA A 8 50.66 -52.19 -22.53
C ALA A 8 50.97 -50.85 -21.83
N ARG A 9 50.02 -49.90 -21.81
CA ARG A 9 50.17 -48.58 -21.17
C ARG A 9 49.78 -48.56 -19.69
N ILE A 10 49.37 -49.70 -19.11
CA ILE A 10 49.18 -49.81 -17.66
C ILE A 10 50.54 -49.60 -16.98
N PRO A 11 50.68 -48.62 -16.08
CA PRO A 11 51.94 -48.36 -15.39
C PRO A 11 52.15 -49.37 -14.25
N TRP A 12 52.45 -50.63 -14.60
CA TRP A 12 52.72 -51.73 -13.63
C TRP A 12 53.85 -51.42 -12.64
N GLY A 13 54.75 -50.50 -12.99
CA GLY A 13 55.83 -50.01 -12.11
C GLY A 13 55.41 -48.93 -11.11
N SER A 14 54.16 -48.48 -11.11
CA SER A 14 53.63 -47.43 -10.23
C SER A 14 52.68 -47.97 -9.15
N PRO A 15 52.59 -47.33 -7.97
CA PRO A 15 51.58 -47.66 -6.98
C PRO A 15 50.15 -47.46 -7.51
N PRO A 16 49.18 -48.31 -7.16
CA PRO A 16 49.29 -49.44 -6.23
C PRO A 16 49.70 -50.77 -6.91
N LEU A 17 49.98 -50.76 -8.22
CA LEU A 17 50.21 -51.98 -9.02
C LEU A 17 51.58 -52.62 -8.77
N ASN A 18 52.60 -51.83 -8.46
CA ASN A 18 53.95 -52.30 -8.18
C ASN A 18 54.10 -53.03 -6.82
N TRP A 19 53.10 -52.92 -5.95
CA TRP A 19 53.06 -53.61 -4.65
C TRP A 19 52.46 -55.01 -4.72
N LEU A 20 51.95 -55.40 -5.89
CA LEU A 20 51.36 -56.71 -6.14
C LEU A 20 52.46 -57.75 -6.46
N SER A 21 52.28 -58.98 -5.98
CA SER A 21 53.14 -60.10 -6.41
C SER A 21 52.95 -60.40 -7.91
N SER A 22 53.94 -61.04 -8.55
CA SER A 22 53.89 -61.35 -9.98
C SER A 22 52.64 -62.15 -10.38
N GLU A 23 52.17 -63.06 -9.52
CA GLU A 23 50.95 -63.84 -9.75
C GLU A 23 49.67 -62.98 -9.67
N GLN A 24 49.64 -62.02 -8.73
CA GLN A 24 48.53 -61.06 -8.58
C GLN A 24 48.48 -60.06 -9.75
N GLN A 25 49.64 -59.62 -10.25
CA GLN A 25 49.71 -58.75 -11.43
C GLN A 25 49.16 -59.45 -12.68
N VAL A 26 49.51 -60.72 -12.90
CA VAL A 26 48.96 -61.52 -14.02
C VAL A 26 47.44 -61.63 -13.88
N ARG A 27 46.94 -61.93 -12.68
CA ARG A 27 45.49 -62.05 -12.43
C ARG A 27 44.72 -60.74 -12.67
N LEU A 28 45.27 -59.59 -12.24
CA LEU A 28 44.65 -58.28 -12.51
C LEU A 28 44.79 -57.86 -13.96
N LYS A 29 45.84 -58.32 -14.67
CA LYS A 29 46.01 -58.09 -16.10
C LYS A 29 44.95 -58.83 -16.91
N ASP A 30 44.65 -60.08 -16.57
CA ASP A 30 43.62 -60.88 -17.25
C ASP A 30 42.20 -60.34 -17.03
N GLN A 31 41.97 -59.61 -15.94
CA GLN A 31 40.66 -59.02 -15.61
C GLN A 31 40.52 -57.56 -16.06
N ALA A 32 41.60 -56.94 -16.56
CA ALA A 32 41.58 -55.56 -17.02
C ALA A 32 40.77 -55.42 -18.32
N LYS A 33 39.73 -54.59 -18.31
CA LYS A 33 38.94 -54.26 -19.52
C LYS A 33 39.15 -52.81 -19.90
N THR A 34 39.46 -52.55 -21.17
CA THR A 34 39.53 -51.19 -21.70
C THR A 34 38.12 -50.66 -21.99
N ARG A 35 37.79 -49.48 -21.48
CA ARG A 35 36.52 -48.79 -21.71
C ARG A 35 36.77 -47.44 -22.37
N TYR A 36 36.03 -47.17 -23.44
CA TYR A 36 36.06 -45.90 -24.18
C TYR A 36 34.80 -45.12 -23.84
N CYS A 37 34.96 -43.88 -23.38
CA CYS A 37 33.86 -43.02 -22.98
C CYS A 37 33.87 -41.72 -23.79
N GLY A 38 32.68 -41.29 -24.21
CA GLY A 38 32.47 -40.03 -24.92
C GLY A 38 32.25 -38.85 -23.96
N LEU A 39 32.45 -37.62 -24.45
CA LEU A 39 32.25 -36.40 -23.65
C LEU A 39 30.86 -36.37 -22.98
N GLY A 40 30.83 -36.20 -21.66
CA GLY A 40 29.61 -36.07 -20.86
C GLY A 40 29.03 -37.39 -20.33
N GLU A 41 29.53 -38.55 -20.78
CA GLU A 41 29.09 -39.87 -20.29
C GLU A 41 29.37 -40.03 -18.78
N VAL A 42 28.38 -40.55 -18.03
CA VAL A 42 28.54 -40.91 -16.62
C VAL A 42 29.23 -42.27 -16.53
N ILE A 43 30.45 -42.27 -15.99
CA ILE A 43 31.33 -43.44 -15.96
C ILE A 43 31.08 -44.26 -14.69
N TRP A 44 30.96 -43.57 -13.55
CA TRP A 44 30.80 -44.16 -12.22
C TRP A 44 29.99 -43.21 -11.32
N SER A 45 29.23 -43.78 -10.38
CA SER A 45 28.48 -43.06 -9.35
C SER A 45 28.56 -43.85 -8.05
N THR A 46 28.54 -43.17 -6.91
CA THR A 46 28.38 -43.82 -5.59
C THR A 46 27.10 -44.65 -5.49
N ASP A 47 26.07 -44.34 -6.29
CA ASP A 47 24.80 -45.09 -6.32
C ASP A 47 24.90 -46.43 -7.08
N THR A 48 25.92 -46.61 -7.93
CA THR A 48 26.14 -47.85 -8.71
C THR A 48 27.57 -48.35 -8.50
N PRO A 49 27.89 -48.85 -7.29
CA PRO A 49 29.22 -49.37 -6.98
C PRO A 49 29.47 -50.70 -7.70
N GLY A 50 30.73 -51.04 -7.92
CA GLY A 50 31.14 -52.34 -8.46
C GLY A 50 32.37 -52.30 -9.37
N SER A 51 33.01 -51.14 -9.56
CA SER A 51 34.17 -51.04 -10.43
C SER A 51 35.19 -50.01 -9.97
N GLN A 52 36.46 -50.31 -10.24
CA GLN A 52 37.59 -49.44 -10.02
C GLN A 52 38.22 -49.06 -11.36
N PHE A 53 38.57 -47.79 -11.54
CA PHE A 53 39.03 -47.24 -12.81
C PHE A 53 40.37 -46.53 -12.69
N LEU A 54 41.20 -46.70 -13.74
CA LEU A 54 42.41 -45.90 -13.99
C LEU A 54 42.22 -45.12 -15.29
N VAL A 55 42.51 -43.82 -15.25
CA VAL A 55 42.49 -42.97 -16.45
C VAL A 55 43.77 -43.20 -17.25
N VAL A 56 43.66 -43.69 -18.50
CA VAL A 56 44.81 -43.88 -19.40
C VAL A 56 45.02 -42.64 -20.26
N SER A 57 43.95 -42.08 -20.84
CA SER A 57 44.01 -40.84 -21.62
C SER A 57 42.69 -40.07 -21.56
N GLY A 58 42.77 -38.74 -21.67
CA GLY A 58 41.63 -37.83 -21.49
C GLY A 58 41.45 -37.39 -20.04
N ASN A 59 40.43 -36.57 -19.79
CA ASN A 59 40.11 -36.04 -18.47
C ASN A 59 38.75 -36.54 -17.98
N VAL A 60 38.65 -36.89 -16.71
CA VAL A 60 37.40 -37.23 -16.02
C VAL A 60 37.13 -36.19 -14.94
N ARG A 61 35.90 -35.68 -14.85
CA ARG A 61 35.47 -34.81 -13.74
C ARG A 61 34.78 -35.64 -12.69
N LEU A 62 35.31 -35.62 -11.47
CA LEU A 62 34.70 -36.17 -10.26
C LEU A 62 33.88 -35.05 -9.60
N ILE A 63 32.56 -35.20 -9.60
CA ILE A 63 31.61 -34.15 -9.23
C ILE A 63 30.91 -34.56 -7.93
N PRO A 64 31.10 -33.85 -6.81
CA PRO A 64 30.31 -34.04 -5.60
C PRO A 64 28.93 -33.39 -5.76
N ASP A 65 27.95 -33.86 -4.99
CA ASP A 65 26.62 -33.23 -4.90
C ASP A 65 26.72 -31.80 -4.32
N GLU A 66 27.62 -31.60 -3.34
CA GLU A 66 28.01 -30.29 -2.82
C GLU A 66 29.54 -30.14 -2.83
N GLY A 67 30.06 -29.16 -3.57
CA GLY A 67 31.50 -28.85 -3.59
C GLY A 67 32.06 -28.51 -4.98
N LYS A 68 33.37 -28.26 -5.05
CA LYS A 68 34.05 -28.01 -6.33
C LYS A 68 34.38 -29.34 -7.01
N PRO A 69 34.06 -29.51 -8.31
CA PRO A 69 34.42 -30.72 -9.03
C PRO A 69 35.95 -30.82 -9.20
N THR A 70 36.48 -32.03 -9.07
CA THR A 70 37.90 -32.33 -9.23
C THR A 70 38.17 -32.94 -10.60
N VAL A 71 39.15 -32.43 -11.34
CA VAL A 71 39.53 -32.97 -12.66
C VAL A 71 40.64 -34.00 -12.49
N LEU A 72 40.35 -35.24 -12.87
CA LEU A 72 41.27 -36.38 -12.93
C LEU A 72 41.90 -36.47 -14.32
N LYS A 73 43.21 -36.68 -14.37
CA LYS A 73 44.02 -36.79 -15.59
C LYS A 73 44.57 -38.21 -15.76
N SER A 74 45.26 -38.46 -16.87
CA SER A 74 46.00 -39.70 -17.11
C SER A 74 46.88 -40.05 -15.90
N GLY A 75 46.75 -41.28 -15.40
CA GLY A 75 47.42 -41.78 -14.19
C GLY A 75 46.62 -41.67 -12.89
N ASP A 76 45.53 -40.89 -12.85
CA ASP A 76 44.68 -40.78 -11.64
C ASP A 76 43.67 -41.95 -11.55
N TRP A 77 43.37 -42.35 -10.31
CA TRP A 77 42.45 -43.44 -9.98
C TRP A 77 41.13 -42.93 -9.39
N PHE A 78 40.01 -43.60 -9.69
CA PHE A 78 38.71 -43.37 -9.08
C PHE A 78 37.83 -44.62 -9.08
N GLY A 79 36.79 -44.65 -8.26
CA GLY A 79 35.89 -45.79 -8.11
C GLY A 79 35.50 -46.01 -6.65
N ASP A 80 35.23 -47.26 -6.28
CA ASP A 80 34.66 -47.58 -4.96
C ASP A 80 35.66 -47.48 -3.80
N PHE A 81 36.94 -47.75 -4.02
CA PHE A 81 37.92 -47.93 -2.94
C PHE A 81 38.33 -46.66 -2.18
N PRO A 82 38.30 -45.45 -2.76
CA PRO A 82 38.44 -44.22 -1.99
C PRO A 82 37.34 -43.98 -0.94
N GLU A 83 36.22 -44.74 -0.92
CA GLU A 83 35.17 -44.66 0.12
C GLU A 83 34.68 -43.22 0.41
N LEU A 84 34.27 -42.49 -0.63
CA LEU A 84 33.72 -41.13 -0.51
C LEU A 84 32.34 -41.16 0.20
N THR A 85 32.08 -40.24 1.15
CA THR A 85 30.87 -40.30 2.00
C THR A 85 29.62 -39.63 1.41
N ASP A 86 29.79 -38.69 0.48
CA ASP A 86 28.68 -37.97 -0.16
C ASP A 86 28.30 -38.61 -1.50
N GLN A 87 27.26 -38.11 -2.19
CA GLN A 87 26.98 -38.56 -3.56
C GLN A 87 27.99 -37.98 -4.54
N TRP A 88 28.71 -38.84 -5.26
CA TRP A 88 29.71 -38.44 -6.26
C TRP A 88 29.41 -39.08 -7.62
N LYS A 89 29.65 -38.31 -8.68
CA LYS A 89 29.53 -38.78 -10.08
C LYS A 89 30.80 -38.48 -10.85
N ALA A 90 31.36 -39.49 -11.52
CA ALA A 90 32.47 -39.34 -12.45
C ALA A 90 31.93 -39.20 -13.87
N ARG A 91 32.27 -38.09 -14.56
CA ARG A 91 31.88 -37.85 -15.96
C ARG A 91 33.08 -37.61 -16.87
N ALA A 92 33.02 -38.15 -18.08
CA ALA A 92 34.02 -37.87 -19.10
C ALA A 92 34.02 -36.38 -19.48
N SER A 93 35.18 -35.72 -19.43
CA SER A 93 35.36 -34.29 -19.70
C SER A 93 36.17 -34.00 -20.97
N SER A 94 36.57 -35.03 -21.72
CA SER A 94 37.25 -34.94 -23.01
C SER A 94 36.45 -35.66 -24.10
N LYS A 95 36.71 -35.33 -25.38
CA LYS A 95 36.01 -35.95 -26.54
C LYS A 95 36.13 -37.47 -26.56
N GLU A 96 37.31 -37.97 -26.25
CA GLU A 96 37.57 -39.38 -26.02
C GLU A 96 38.30 -39.53 -24.68
N VAL A 97 37.77 -40.38 -23.81
CA VAL A 97 38.40 -40.80 -22.57
C VAL A 97 38.60 -42.31 -22.62
N VAL A 98 39.83 -42.76 -22.39
CA VAL A 98 40.18 -44.18 -22.34
C VAL A 98 40.48 -44.54 -20.89
N LEU A 99 39.77 -45.54 -20.40
CA LEU A 99 39.84 -46.02 -19.02
C LEU A 99 40.19 -47.50 -19.01
N ILE A 100 40.83 -47.94 -17.93
CA ILE A 100 40.94 -49.35 -17.62
C ILE A 100 40.06 -49.62 -16.41
N GLN A 101 39.15 -50.57 -16.58
CA GLN A 101 38.16 -50.97 -15.60
C GLN A 101 38.51 -52.33 -15.02
N TRP A 102 38.47 -52.41 -13.70
CA TRP A 102 38.51 -53.65 -12.94
C TRP A 102 37.21 -53.81 -12.15
N ASP A 103 36.80 -55.05 -11.93
CA ASP A 103 35.75 -55.36 -10.96
C ASP A 103 36.27 -55.10 -9.54
N SER A 104 35.47 -54.45 -8.70
CA SER A 104 35.87 -54.15 -7.32
C SER A 104 36.13 -55.42 -6.49
N GLN A 105 35.54 -56.58 -6.83
CA GLN A 105 35.83 -57.85 -6.17
C GLN A 105 37.28 -58.31 -6.39
N ALA A 106 37.85 -58.04 -7.57
CA ALA A 106 39.23 -58.38 -7.90
C ALA A 106 40.23 -57.67 -6.97
N TRP A 107 39.99 -56.39 -6.72
CA TRP A 107 40.79 -55.57 -5.84
C TRP A 107 40.59 -55.92 -4.36
N ARG A 108 39.38 -56.33 -3.94
CA ARG A 108 39.14 -56.79 -2.56
C ARG A 108 39.93 -58.06 -2.22
N ALA A 109 40.10 -58.96 -3.18
CA ALA A 109 40.85 -60.22 -2.98
C ALA A 109 42.37 -60.03 -2.80
N ILE A 110 42.90 -58.85 -3.13
CA ILE A 110 44.34 -58.57 -3.16
C ILE A 110 44.72 -57.38 -2.23
N ALA A 111 43.78 -56.91 -1.40
CA ALA A 111 43.97 -55.72 -0.57
C ALA A 111 44.98 -55.94 0.57
N THR A 112 46.17 -55.36 0.46
CA THR A 112 47.16 -55.24 1.54
C THR A 112 46.99 -53.93 2.32
N PRO A 113 47.57 -53.78 3.53
CA PRO A 113 47.52 -52.53 4.30
C PRO A 113 48.05 -51.31 3.53
N GLU A 114 49.11 -51.49 2.73
CA GLU A 114 49.71 -50.43 1.92
C GLU A 114 48.75 -49.94 0.82
N ILE A 115 48.06 -50.88 0.16
CA ILE A 115 47.03 -50.57 -0.86
C ILE A 115 45.86 -49.83 -0.23
N LYS A 116 45.41 -50.22 0.97
CA LYS A 116 44.34 -49.50 1.69
C LYS A 116 44.76 -48.06 2.03
N GLN A 117 46.00 -47.87 2.47
CA GLN A 117 46.51 -46.54 2.81
C GLN A 117 46.62 -45.62 1.58
N PHE A 118 46.96 -46.18 0.41
CA PHE A 118 46.93 -45.45 -0.85
C PHE A 118 45.53 -44.93 -1.20
N TRP A 119 44.50 -45.76 -1.05
CA TRP A 119 43.11 -45.34 -1.30
C TRP A 119 42.63 -44.28 -0.31
N LEU A 120 43.00 -44.36 0.96
CA LEU A 120 42.70 -43.33 1.97
C LEU A 120 43.39 -41.99 1.66
N THR A 121 44.62 -42.04 1.16
CA THR A 121 45.35 -40.83 0.74
C THR A 121 44.64 -40.18 -0.46
N LEU A 122 44.18 -40.98 -1.43
CA LEU A 122 43.34 -40.50 -2.54
C LEU A 122 42.01 -39.89 -2.06
N ARG A 123 41.36 -40.49 -1.05
CA ARG A 123 40.16 -39.92 -0.43
C ARG A 123 40.41 -38.52 0.11
N SER A 124 41.47 -38.31 0.88
CA SER A 124 41.80 -36.98 1.43
C SER A 124 42.09 -35.93 0.34
N ARG A 125 42.58 -36.36 -0.84
CA ARG A 125 42.79 -35.49 -2.01
C ARG A 125 41.48 -35.06 -2.66
N TYR A 126 40.47 -35.93 -2.63
CA TYR A 126 39.16 -35.68 -3.23
C TYR A 126 38.17 -35.01 -2.26
N GLN A 127 38.26 -35.33 -0.97
CA GLN A 127 37.35 -34.88 0.09
C GLN A 127 38.15 -34.50 1.36
N PRO A 128 38.72 -33.28 1.44
CA PRO A 128 39.40 -32.81 2.65
C PRO A 128 38.40 -32.62 3.82
N GLU A 129 38.80 -33.00 5.04
CA GLU A 129 37.92 -33.03 6.23
C GLU A 129 37.23 -31.69 6.54
N PHE A 130 35.93 -31.75 6.86
CA PHE A 130 35.11 -30.61 7.26
C PHE A 130 35.54 -30.08 8.64
N SER A 131 36.00 -28.83 8.69
CA SER A 131 36.35 -28.15 9.95
C SER A 131 35.14 -28.02 10.89
N THR A 132 35.34 -28.35 12.17
CA THR A 132 34.35 -28.24 13.26
C THR A 132 34.30 -26.84 13.90
N ALA A 133 35.10 -25.87 13.42
CA ALA A 133 35.14 -24.52 13.97
C ALA A 133 34.14 -23.58 13.25
N PRO A 134 33.56 -22.58 13.97
CA PRO A 134 32.81 -21.49 13.36
C PRO A 134 33.67 -20.74 12.36
N GLN A 135 33.08 -20.38 11.21
CA GLN A 135 33.78 -19.63 10.16
C GLN A 135 33.07 -18.31 9.87
N PRO A 136 33.81 -17.20 9.67
CA PRO A 136 33.20 -15.92 9.33
C PRO A 136 32.60 -15.97 7.92
N VAL A 137 31.41 -15.37 7.76
CA VAL A 137 30.68 -15.28 6.50
C VAL A 137 30.41 -13.81 6.18
N SER A 138 30.68 -13.41 4.95
CA SER A 138 30.37 -12.08 4.42
C SER A 138 29.12 -12.11 3.52
N GLY A 139 28.45 -10.96 3.38
CA GLY A 139 27.28 -10.81 2.49
C GLY A 139 25.91 -10.73 3.19
N PHE A 140 25.89 -10.81 4.53
CA PHE A 140 24.69 -10.58 5.33
C PHE A 140 24.87 -9.32 6.20
N PRO A 141 23.80 -8.54 6.45
CA PRO A 141 23.90 -7.36 7.28
C PRO A 141 24.20 -7.74 8.73
N PHE A 142 25.07 -6.98 9.38
CA PHE A 142 25.46 -7.21 10.76
C PHE A 142 25.41 -5.90 11.55
N VAL A 143 24.79 -5.93 12.73
CA VAL A 143 24.70 -4.78 13.65
C VAL A 143 25.05 -5.25 15.05
N SER A 144 26.08 -4.65 15.66
CA SER A 144 26.47 -4.94 17.03
C SER A 144 25.71 -4.04 18.02
N ALA A 145 25.07 -4.63 19.03
CA ALA A 145 24.53 -3.88 20.17
C ALA A 145 24.35 -4.76 21.42
N VAL A 146 24.38 -4.13 22.61
CA VAL A 146 24.10 -4.80 23.90
C VAL A 146 22.64 -5.27 23.97
N ASN A 147 21.71 -4.51 23.40
CA ASN A 147 20.32 -4.94 23.24
C ASN A 147 20.21 -5.86 22.01
N THR A 148 20.42 -7.16 22.26
CA THR A 148 20.48 -8.18 21.20
C THR A 148 19.17 -8.28 20.41
N ALA A 149 18.04 -8.13 21.07
CA ALA A 149 16.71 -8.07 20.45
C ALA A 149 16.57 -6.92 19.44
N ALA A 150 16.96 -5.70 19.82
CA ALA A 150 16.88 -4.54 18.93
C ALA A 150 17.87 -4.62 17.75
N ALA A 151 19.07 -5.13 18.00
CA ALA A 151 20.06 -5.37 16.94
C ALA A 151 19.56 -6.43 15.93
N CYS A 152 18.96 -7.52 16.43
CA CYS A 152 18.37 -8.55 15.59
C CYS A 152 17.24 -8.01 14.70
N LEU A 153 16.30 -7.24 15.25
CA LEU A 153 15.24 -6.60 14.46
C LEU A 153 15.80 -5.63 13.41
N THR A 154 16.84 -4.86 13.77
CA THR A 154 17.49 -3.93 12.83
C THR A 154 18.19 -4.69 11.68
N MET A 155 18.91 -5.76 12.01
CA MET A 155 19.56 -6.65 11.04
C MET A 155 18.56 -7.33 10.10
N LEU A 156 17.39 -7.72 10.60
CA LEU A 156 16.30 -8.25 9.79
C LEU A 156 15.72 -7.19 8.86
N CYS A 157 15.46 -5.98 9.37
CA CYS A 157 14.99 -4.87 8.54
C CYS A 157 15.99 -4.56 7.41
N HIS A 158 17.30 -4.54 7.69
CA HIS A 158 18.32 -4.33 6.67
C HIS A 158 18.37 -5.46 5.63
N TYR A 159 18.20 -6.71 6.06
CA TYR A 159 18.15 -7.86 5.15
C TYR A 159 16.89 -7.87 4.27
N LEU A 160 15.76 -7.41 4.82
CA LEU A 160 14.46 -7.31 4.16
C LEU A 160 14.22 -5.95 3.50
N GLU A 161 15.29 -5.17 3.26
CA GLU A 161 15.28 -3.85 2.60
C GLU A 161 14.29 -2.82 3.21
N THR A 162 14.00 -2.95 4.50
CA THR A 162 13.12 -2.04 5.25
C THR A 162 13.97 -1.01 6.01
N PRO A 163 13.70 0.30 5.87
CA PRO A 163 14.49 1.33 6.54
C PRO A 163 14.23 1.32 8.05
N ALA A 164 15.23 0.92 8.83
CA ALA A 164 15.19 0.97 10.29
C ALA A 164 16.55 1.42 10.85
N GLN A 165 16.50 2.33 11.82
CA GLN A 165 17.66 2.79 12.59
C GLN A 165 17.66 2.14 13.98
N LEU A 166 18.82 1.66 14.42
CA LEU A 166 18.99 0.93 15.69
C LEU A 166 18.45 1.72 16.89
N GLU A 167 18.75 3.02 16.99
CA GLU A 167 18.31 3.88 18.10
C GLU A 167 16.78 3.97 18.20
N TRP A 168 16.10 4.03 17.05
CA TRP A 168 14.65 4.08 17.00
C TRP A 168 14.05 2.75 17.44
N VAL A 169 14.58 1.62 16.96
CA VAL A 169 14.13 0.28 17.35
C VAL A 169 14.32 0.06 18.85
N GLN A 170 15.45 0.51 19.42
CA GLN A 170 15.71 0.42 20.86
C GLN A 170 14.69 1.20 21.71
N ARG A 171 14.23 2.36 21.24
CA ARG A 171 13.20 3.15 21.96
C ARG A 171 11.81 2.50 21.93
N GLN A 172 11.50 1.75 20.87
CA GLN A 172 10.21 1.08 20.73
C GLN A 172 10.14 -0.25 21.48
N LEU A 173 11.28 -0.89 21.69
CA LEU A 173 11.38 -2.18 22.36
C LEU A 173 11.24 -2.02 23.89
N ARG A 174 10.13 -2.52 24.46
CA ARG A 174 9.85 -2.42 25.91
C ARG A 174 10.62 -3.45 26.77
N GLY A 175 11.30 -4.41 26.14
CA GLY A 175 12.04 -5.50 26.79
C GLY A 175 12.55 -6.53 25.77
N GLN A 176 13.31 -7.53 26.21
CA GLN A 176 13.86 -8.59 25.33
C GLN A 176 13.03 -9.90 25.36
N ARG A 177 11.80 -9.88 25.88
CA ARG A 177 10.95 -11.08 25.89
C ARG A 177 10.39 -11.32 24.48
N PRO A 178 10.05 -12.58 24.12
CA PRO A 178 9.48 -12.89 22.81
C PRO A 178 8.26 -12.03 22.45
N LYS A 179 7.38 -11.74 23.42
CA LYS A 179 6.20 -10.88 23.21
C LYS A 179 6.57 -9.43 22.87
N ASP A 180 7.55 -8.87 23.57
CA ASP A 180 8.00 -7.49 23.31
C ASP A 180 8.63 -7.38 21.91
N LEU A 181 9.26 -8.47 21.47
CA LEU A 181 9.87 -8.60 20.16
C LEU A 181 8.84 -8.76 19.03
N THR A 182 7.80 -9.59 19.22
CA THR A 182 6.68 -9.71 18.28
C THR A 182 5.96 -8.39 18.09
N ASP A 183 5.62 -7.71 19.20
CA ASP A 183 4.90 -6.42 19.17
C ASP A 183 5.72 -5.33 18.46
N THR A 184 7.05 -5.34 18.64
CA THR A 184 7.94 -4.36 17.97
C THR A 184 8.18 -4.72 16.52
N GLY A 185 8.27 -6.02 16.18
CA GLY A 185 8.35 -6.49 14.80
C GLY A 185 7.13 -6.10 13.99
N GLU A 186 5.91 -6.24 14.53
CA GLU A 186 4.68 -5.83 13.84
C GLU A 186 4.68 -4.32 13.53
N LYS A 187 5.15 -3.48 14.45
CA LYS A 187 5.32 -2.04 14.23
C LYS A 187 6.34 -1.71 13.13
N LEU A 188 7.33 -2.59 12.94
CA LEU A 188 8.33 -2.50 11.88
C LEU A 188 7.84 -3.09 10.54
N GLY A 189 6.62 -3.62 10.48
CA GLY A 189 6.07 -4.29 9.30
C GLY A 189 6.53 -5.73 9.11
N LEU A 190 7.02 -6.36 10.19
CA LEU A 190 7.47 -7.75 10.22
C LEU A 190 6.48 -8.61 11.00
N GLN A 191 6.03 -9.72 10.44
CA GLN A 191 5.26 -10.73 11.14
C GLN A 191 6.19 -11.81 11.68
N LEU A 192 6.24 -11.96 13.01
CA LEU A 192 7.07 -12.94 13.70
C LEU A 192 6.21 -14.14 14.12
N ARG A 193 6.32 -15.26 13.41
CA ARG A 193 5.60 -16.50 13.75
C ARG A 193 6.51 -17.47 14.49
N ARG A 194 6.09 -17.89 15.68
CA ARG A 194 6.83 -18.89 16.46
C ARG A 194 6.60 -20.27 15.87
N VAL A 195 7.69 -20.93 15.48
CA VAL A 195 7.74 -22.29 14.95
C VAL A 195 8.60 -23.13 15.90
N LEU A 196 8.11 -24.32 16.23
CA LEU A 196 8.86 -25.30 17.01
C LEU A 196 9.46 -26.32 16.06
N VAL A 197 10.78 -26.40 16.03
CA VAL A 197 11.56 -27.23 15.11
C VAL A 197 12.07 -28.42 15.89
N SER A 198 11.66 -29.61 15.48
CA SER A 198 12.00 -30.85 16.19
C SER A 198 13.27 -31.49 15.63
N ASN A 199 13.46 -31.44 14.31
CA ASN A 199 14.58 -32.08 13.63
C ASN A 199 15.32 -31.13 12.67
N TRP A 200 16.60 -31.43 12.36
CA TRP A 200 17.40 -30.65 11.40
C TRP A 200 16.81 -30.59 9.99
N GLN A 201 16.06 -31.62 9.59
CA GLN A 201 15.35 -31.64 8.30
C GLN A 201 14.23 -30.60 8.23
N ASP A 202 13.52 -30.37 9.33
CA ASP A 202 12.46 -29.35 9.39
C ASP A 202 13.07 -27.96 9.24
N LEU A 203 14.23 -27.73 9.88
CA LEU A 203 14.98 -26.47 9.78
C LEU A 203 15.40 -26.14 8.34
N ARG A 204 15.77 -27.15 7.54
CA ARG A 204 16.11 -26.97 6.12
C ARG A 204 14.91 -26.61 5.24
N GLN A 205 13.69 -26.95 5.66
CA GLN A 205 12.46 -26.69 4.90
C GLN A 205 11.85 -25.32 5.22
N LEU A 206 12.29 -24.65 6.29
CA LEU A 206 11.77 -23.34 6.67
C LEU A 206 12.30 -22.23 5.75
N THR A 207 11.44 -21.26 5.46
CA THR A 207 11.86 -20.03 4.79
C THR A 207 12.51 -19.09 5.82
N LEU A 208 13.81 -18.89 5.67
CA LEU A 208 14.60 -17.95 6.47
C LEU A 208 14.61 -16.56 5.77
N PRO A 209 14.71 -15.45 6.52
CA PRO A 209 15.35 -15.32 7.82
C PRO A 209 14.43 -15.60 9.03
N GLY A 210 15.05 -15.93 10.16
CA GLY A 210 14.37 -16.15 11.44
C GLY A 210 15.19 -15.65 12.62
N LEU A 211 14.58 -15.65 13.81
CA LEU A 211 15.24 -15.34 15.07
C LEU A 211 15.22 -16.55 15.98
N MET A 212 16.31 -16.77 16.69
CA MET A 212 16.38 -17.79 17.73
C MET A 212 17.02 -17.24 18.99
N ARG A 213 16.78 -17.92 20.12
CA ARG A 213 17.45 -17.61 21.38
C ARG A 213 18.67 -18.51 21.52
N TRP A 214 19.83 -17.87 21.66
CA TRP A 214 21.09 -18.55 21.92
C TRP A 214 21.30 -18.69 23.43
N ARG A 215 21.47 -19.92 23.94
CA ARG A 215 21.63 -20.23 25.38
C ARG A 215 20.55 -19.63 26.29
N GLN A 216 19.35 -19.40 25.76
CA GLN A 216 18.24 -18.73 26.45
C GLN A 216 18.51 -17.29 26.95
N GLU A 217 19.67 -16.68 26.71
CA GLU A 217 19.97 -15.33 27.23
C GLU A 217 19.93 -14.23 26.17
N ARG A 218 20.28 -14.55 24.92
CA ARG A 218 20.44 -13.55 23.85
C ARG A 218 19.77 -13.95 22.54
N TRP A 219 19.35 -12.96 21.78
CA TRP A 219 18.75 -13.14 20.46
C TRP A 219 19.82 -13.15 19.38
N VAL A 220 19.67 -14.06 18.41
CA VAL A 220 20.52 -14.13 17.22
C VAL A 220 19.66 -14.30 15.97
N VAL A 221 20.13 -13.72 14.86
CA VAL A 221 19.46 -13.84 13.55
C VAL A 221 19.96 -15.08 12.84
N VAL A 222 19.06 -15.83 12.23
CA VAL A 222 19.34 -16.96 11.36
C VAL A 222 19.04 -16.54 9.94
N TYR A 223 20.05 -16.50 9.07
CA TYR A 223 19.89 -16.03 7.69
C TYR A 223 19.64 -17.16 6.70
N ALA A 224 20.38 -18.26 6.82
CA ALA A 224 20.29 -19.37 5.89
C ALA A 224 20.85 -20.66 6.50
N VAL A 225 20.41 -21.80 5.97
CA VAL A 225 21.03 -23.12 6.19
C VAL A 225 21.80 -23.48 4.93
N ARG A 226 23.08 -23.87 5.05
CA ARG A 226 23.90 -24.37 3.93
C ARG A 226 24.52 -25.70 4.33
N GLY A 227 24.11 -26.79 3.68
CA GLY A 227 24.55 -28.13 4.04
C GLY A 227 24.26 -28.42 5.52
N ASP A 228 25.27 -28.82 6.27
CA ASP A 228 25.16 -29.13 7.71
C ASP A 228 25.57 -27.94 8.63
N ARG A 229 25.47 -26.71 8.09
CA ARG A 229 25.86 -25.49 8.79
C ARG A 229 24.75 -24.43 8.75
N LEU A 230 24.63 -23.70 9.84
CA LEU A 230 23.70 -22.59 10.02
C LEU A 230 24.45 -21.26 9.91
N ILE A 231 23.97 -20.34 9.09
CA ILE A 231 24.50 -18.98 9.01
C ILE A 231 23.74 -18.12 10.01
N ILE A 232 24.44 -17.63 11.03
CA ILE A 232 23.87 -16.82 12.09
C ILE A 232 24.57 -15.47 12.22
N ALA A 233 23.87 -14.50 12.77
CA ALA A 233 24.44 -13.24 13.22
C ALA A 233 24.15 -13.06 14.72
N ASP A 234 25.21 -13.15 15.52
CA ASP A 234 25.18 -12.84 16.94
C ASP A 234 25.57 -11.37 17.16
N PRO A 235 24.67 -10.49 17.62
CA PRO A 235 24.96 -9.08 17.88
C PRO A 235 26.14 -8.83 18.83
N MET A 236 26.51 -9.83 19.64
CA MET A 236 27.62 -9.75 20.59
C MET A 236 28.89 -10.48 20.13
N ASN A 237 28.96 -10.91 18.86
CA ASN A 237 30.17 -11.53 18.33
C ASN A 237 31.37 -10.56 18.42
N PRO A 238 32.48 -10.93 19.09
CA PRO A 238 33.68 -10.10 19.17
C PRO A 238 34.25 -9.68 17.81
N ASN A 239 34.10 -10.55 16.79
CA ASN A 239 34.64 -10.32 15.45
C ASN A 239 33.72 -9.45 14.58
N GLN A 240 32.52 -9.09 15.07
CA GLN A 240 31.51 -8.30 14.35
C GLN A 240 31.15 -8.85 12.96
N THR A 241 31.19 -10.17 12.79
CA THR A 241 30.87 -10.86 11.54
C THR A 241 29.74 -11.87 11.74
N CYS A 242 29.02 -12.16 10.67
CA CYS A 242 28.14 -13.33 10.64
C CYS A 242 29.00 -14.61 10.68
N GLU A 243 28.51 -15.67 11.30
CA GLU A 243 29.24 -16.93 11.48
C GLU A 243 28.46 -18.11 10.89
N SER A 244 29.19 -19.02 10.26
CA SER A 244 28.70 -20.33 9.86
C SER A 244 29.03 -21.34 10.95
N ILE A 245 28.00 -21.85 11.62
CA ILE A 245 28.12 -22.75 12.77
C ILE A 245 27.73 -24.17 12.36
N PRO A 246 28.52 -25.20 12.73
CA PRO A 246 28.18 -26.60 12.47
C PRO A 246 27.01 -27.09 13.32
N ARG A 247 26.22 -28.02 12.78
CA ARG A 247 25.07 -28.65 13.44
C ARG A 247 25.35 -29.12 14.88
N ALA A 248 26.49 -29.77 15.11
CA ALA A 248 26.86 -30.32 16.42
C ALA A 248 26.86 -29.25 17.53
N MET A 249 27.25 -28.01 17.22
CA MET A 249 27.26 -26.90 18.18
C MET A 249 25.86 -26.30 18.40
N LEU A 250 24.95 -26.44 17.42
CA LEU A 250 23.57 -25.98 17.55
C LEU A 250 22.77 -26.89 18.49
N GLU A 251 22.95 -28.21 18.38
CA GLU A 251 22.23 -29.21 19.19
C GLU A 251 22.52 -29.06 20.70
N GLU A 252 23.69 -28.55 21.08
CA GLU A 252 24.02 -28.25 22.49
C GLU A 252 23.35 -26.97 23.03
N VAL A 253 23.02 -26.02 22.16
CA VAL A 253 22.76 -24.62 22.56
C VAL A 253 21.30 -24.18 22.31
N TRP A 254 20.59 -24.86 21.43
CA TRP A 254 19.28 -24.44 20.95
C TRP A 254 18.14 -25.35 21.43
N ASP A 255 17.06 -24.73 21.89
CA ASP A 255 15.88 -25.37 22.49
C ASP A 255 14.75 -25.68 21.46
N GLY A 256 15.07 -25.62 20.16
CA GLY A 256 14.14 -25.90 19.06
C GLY A 256 13.15 -24.77 18.76
N GLN A 257 13.26 -23.60 19.39
CA GLN A 257 12.35 -22.48 19.15
C GLN A 257 12.91 -21.49 18.12
N LEU A 258 12.18 -21.28 17.02
CA LEU A 258 12.50 -20.28 15.99
C LEU A 258 11.31 -19.32 15.83
N TRP A 259 11.59 -18.03 15.66
CA TRP A 259 10.61 -17.04 15.22
C TRP A 259 10.90 -16.72 13.76
N GLN A 260 10.09 -17.30 12.88
CA GLN A 260 10.16 -17.05 11.46
C GLN A 260 9.68 -15.62 11.16
N VAL A 261 10.41 -14.93 10.29
CA VAL A 261 10.15 -13.53 9.96
C VAL A 261 9.58 -13.47 8.55
N GLU A 262 8.33 -13.04 8.44
CA GLU A 262 7.70 -12.72 7.16
C GLU A 262 7.51 -11.21 7.05
N LEU A 263 7.76 -10.65 5.87
CA LEU A 263 7.33 -9.29 5.57
C LEU A 263 5.79 -9.30 5.51
N VAL A 264 5.15 -8.41 6.26
CA VAL A 264 3.73 -8.13 6.04
C VAL A 264 3.64 -7.58 4.62
N GLN A 265 2.97 -8.30 3.71
CA GLN A 265 2.72 -7.80 2.35
C GLN A 265 2.07 -6.42 2.48
N LYS A 266 2.84 -5.36 2.20
CA LYS A 266 2.29 -4.03 2.01
C LYS A 266 1.28 -4.19 0.88
N GLN A 267 0.00 -3.94 1.17
CA GLN A 267 -0.98 -3.64 0.13
C GLN A 267 -0.31 -2.68 -0.85
N GLU A 268 -0.41 -2.97 -2.16
CA GLU A 268 0.18 -2.12 -3.20
C GLU A 268 -0.21 -0.68 -2.89
N ARG A 269 0.78 0.15 -2.56
CA ARG A 269 0.52 1.54 -2.23
C ARG A 269 -0.17 2.15 -3.44
N PHE A 270 -1.32 2.78 -3.20
CA PHE A 270 -2.01 3.59 -4.19
C PHE A 270 -1.00 4.44 -4.97
N SER A 271 -1.01 4.28 -6.29
CA SER A 271 -0.09 4.97 -7.19
C SER A 271 -0.84 5.42 -8.44
N LEU A 272 -0.17 6.18 -9.30
CA LEU A 272 -0.75 6.70 -10.54
C LEU A 272 -1.31 5.59 -11.47
N THR A 273 -0.90 4.34 -11.28
CA THR A 273 -1.42 3.19 -12.05
C THR A 273 -2.89 2.92 -11.80
N TRP A 274 -3.45 3.34 -10.65
CA TRP A 274 -4.88 3.18 -10.36
C TRP A 274 -5.75 4.01 -11.33
N PHE A 275 -5.23 5.11 -11.85
CA PHE A 275 -5.93 5.96 -12.82
C PHE A 275 -5.82 5.46 -14.26
N LEU A 276 -4.84 4.60 -14.57
CA LEU A 276 -4.60 4.10 -15.92
C LEU A 276 -5.83 3.41 -16.55
N PRO A 277 -6.54 2.50 -15.85
CA PRO A 277 -7.74 1.88 -16.38
C PRO A 277 -8.84 2.89 -16.74
N ALA A 278 -8.99 3.95 -15.92
CA ALA A 278 -9.96 5.01 -16.17
C ALA A 278 -9.60 5.83 -17.42
N VAL A 279 -8.31 6.15 -17.60
CA VAL A 279 -7.81 6.83 -18.81
C VAL A 279 -7.95 5.94 -20.05
N TRP A 280 -7.64 4.65 -19.93
CA TRP A 280 -7.67 3.70 -21.04
C TRP A 280 -9.07 3.49 -21.62
N ARG A 281 -10.11 3.63 -20.78
CA ARG A 281 -11.51 3.59 -21.23
C ARG A 281 -11.82 4.64 -22.30
N PHE A 282 -11.11 5.77 -22.30
CA PHE A 282 -11.29 6.87 -23.25
C PHE A 282 -10.22 6.92 -24.35
N ARG A 283 -9.51 5.81 -24.60
CA ARG A 283 -8.42 5.74 -25.60
C ARG A 283 -8.79 6.21 -27.00
N ASN A 284 -10.04 6.03 -27.44
CA ASN A 284 -10.46 6.43 -28.78
C ASN A 284 -10.50 7.97 -28.90
N LEU A 285 -11.10 8.65 -27.93
CA LEU A 285 -11.16 10.12 -27.87
C LEU A 285 -9.77 10.72 -27.66
N LEU A 286 -8.94 10.09 -26.82
CA LEU A 286 -7.53 10.47 -26.70
C LEU A 286 -6.78 10.26 -28.03
N GLY A 287 -7.08 9.21 -28.78
CA GLY A 287 -6.59 8.97 -30.15
C GLY A 287 -6.95 10.10 -31.12
N GLU A 288 -8.17 10.61 -31.06
CA GLU A 288 -8.60 11.77 -31.87
C GLU A 288 -7.84 13.05 -31.50
N VAL A 289 -7.65 13.30 -30.19
CA VAL A 289 -6.85 14.44 -29.70
C VAL A 289 -5.38 14.31 -30.12
N LEU A 290 -4.84 13.08 -30.10
CA LEU A 290 -3.49 12.77 -30.58
C LEU A 290 -3.35 13.09 -32.06
N LEU A 291 -4.29 12.63 -32.89
CA LEU A 291 -4.30 12.87 -34.33
C LEU A 291 -4.44 14.36 -34.67
N ALA A 292 -5.33 15.07 -33.97
CA ALA A 292 -5.50 16.51 -34.14
C ALA A 292 -4.24 17.29 -33.74
N SER A 293 -3.59 16.91 -32.62
CA SER A 293 -2.32 17.52 -32.19
C SER A 293 -1.21 17.27 -33.21
N PHE A 294 -1.10 16.04 -33.73
CA PHE A 294 -0.13 15.71 -34.76
C PHE A 294 -0.35 16.53 -36.05
N THR A 295 -1.60 16.66 -36.48
CA THR A 295 -1.97 17.45 -37.66
C THR A 295 -1.67 18.94 -37.49
N LEU A 296 -2.00 19.51 -36.33
CA LEU A 296 -1.66 20.90 -35.99
C LEU A 296 -0.15 21.14 -36.05
N GLN A 297 0.63 20.16 -35.61
CA GLN A 297 2.07 20.31 -35.46
C GLN A 297 2.78 20.22 -36.82
N LEU A 298 2.26 19.37 -37.71
CA LEU A 298 2.62 19.36 -39.13
C LEU A 298 2.29 20.68 -39.82
N LEU A 299 1.09 21.22 -39.61
CA LEU A 299 0.69 22.51 -40.18
C LEU A 299 1.55 23.67 -39.65
N GLY A 300 2.03 23.56 -38.40
CA GLY A 300 2.96 24.52 -37.81
C GLY A 300 4.31 24.64 -38.55
N LEU A 301 4.68 23.67 -39.42
CA LEU A 301 5.84 23.77 -40.32
C LEU A 301 5.56 24.64 -41.56
N ALA A 302 4.29 24.82 -41.93
CA ALA A 302 3.92 25.57 -43.13
C ALA A 302 4.29 27.04 -42.98
N THR A 303 4.02 27.68 -41.82
CA THR A 303 4.30 29.11 -41.64
C THR A 303 5.79 29.45 -41.84
N PRO A 304 6.76 28.80 -41.17
CA PRO A 304 8.19 29.10 -41.40
C PRO A 304 8.64 28.89 -42.85
N ILE A 305 8.23 27.79 -43.49
CA ILE A 305 8.61 27.45 -44.87
C ILE A 305 8.02 28.46 -45.85
N ILE A 306 6.75 28.80 -45.68
CA ILE A 306 6.08 29.77 -46.53
C ILE A 306 6.73 31.15 -46.37
N THR A 307 6.97 31.60 -45.14
CA THR A 307 7.65 32.89 -44.88
C THR A 307 9.05 32.92 -45.50
N GLN A 308 9.81 31.82 -45.45
CA GLN A 308 11.07 31.72 -46.17
C GLN A 308 10.90 31.95 -47.67
N VAL A 309 9.94 31.28 -48.31
CA VAL A 309 9.70 31.42 -49.76
C VAL A 309 9.31 32.84 -50.13
N VAL A 310 8.49 33.50 -49.30
CA VAL A 310 8.13 34.91 -49.49
C VAL A 310 9.38 35.79 -49.50
N ILE A 311 10.28 35.63 -48.53
CA ILE A 311 11.48 36.45 -48.42
C ILE A 311 12.49 36.13 -49.52
N ASP A 312 12.78 34.85 -49.76
CA ASP A 312 13.87 34.45 -50.65
C ASP A 312 13.51 34.52 -52.14
N LYS A 313 12.23 34.32 -52.49
CA LYS A 313 11.79 34.29 -53.89
C LYS A 313 10.88 35.47 -54.25
N VAL A 314 9.83 35.70 -53.46
CA VAL A 314 8.78 36.66 -53.83
C VAL A 314 9.26 38.11 -53.70
N MET A 315 9.93 38.44 -52.59
CA MET A 315 10.50 39.79 -52.40
C MET A 315 11.64 40.09 -53.38
N VAL A 316 12.44 39.07 -53.73
CA VAL A 316 13.56 39.24 -54.67
C VAL A 316 13.08 39.39 -56.12
N GLN A 317 11.98 38.71 -56.50
CA GLN A 317 11.41 38.73 -57.85
C GLN A 317 10.31 39.79 -58.03
N GLU A 318 9.95 40.53 -56.97
CA GLU A 318 8.89 41.55 -56.94
C GLU A 318 7.52 41.09 -57.49
N SER A 319 7.23 39.79 -57.39
CA SER A 319 5.99 39.20 -57.95
C SER A 319 4.80 39.30 -56.98
N LEU A 320 4.04 40.39 -57.08
CA LEU A 320 2.85 40.64 -56.26
C LEU A 320 1.80 39.50 -56.33
N ALA A 321 1.62 38.89 -57.51
CA ALA A 321 0.67 37.78 -57.66
C ALA A 321 1.06 36.55 -56.80
N THR A 322 2.35 36.22 -56.72
CA THR A 322 2.82 35.12 -55.85
C THR A 322 2.77 35.49 -54.37
N LEU A 323 2.93 36.78 -54.03
CA LEU A 323 2.77 37.29 -52.68
C LEU A 323 1.33 37.11 -52.18
N ASP A 324 0.34 37.50 -53.00
CA ASP A 324 -1.08 37.41 -52.66
C ASP A 324 -1.51 35.96 -52.45
N VAL A 325 -1.10 35.05 -53.35
CA VAL A 325 -1.37 33.61 -53.22
C VAL A 325 -0.79 33.06 -51.92
N MET A 326 0.43 33.46 -51.59
CA MET A 326 1.12 32.98 -50.40
C MET A 326 0.54 33.57 -49.10
N ALA A 327 0.08 34.82 -49.13
CA ALA A 327 -0.64 35.45 -48.04
C ALA A 327 -2.01 34.78 -47.80
N ILE A 328 -2.76 34.47 -48.86
CA ILE A 328 -4.01 33.70 -48.78
C ILE A 328 -3.74 32.31 -48.21
N ALA A 329 -2.66 31.64 -48.64
CA ALA A 329 -2.26 30.34 -48.10
C ALA A 329 -1.93 30.40 -46.60
N LEU A 330 -1.16 31.41 -46.16
CA LEU A 330 -0.88 31.63 -44.73
C LEU A 330 -2.15 31.89 -43.92
N LEU A 331 -3.07 32.71 -44.44
CA LEU A 331 -4.36 32.97 -43.79
C LEU A 331 -5.20 31.70 -43.69
N ALA A 332 -5.26 30.89 -44.75
CA ALA A 332 -5.97 29.62 -44.75
C ALA A 332 -5.39 28.63 -43.73
N VAL A 333 -4.06 28.51 -43.65
CA VAL A 333 -3.38 27.69 -42.63
C VAL A 333 -3.70 28.20 -41.23
N ALA A 334 -3.63 29.51 -40.98
CA ALA A 334 -3.93 30.08 -39.67
C ALA A 334 -5.39 29.84 -39.23
N ILE A 335 -6.36 29.98 -40.15
CA ILE A 335 -7.77 29.68 -39.88
C ILE A 335 -7.95 28.18 -39.59
N PHE A 336 -7.32 27.31 -40.36
CA PHE A 336 -7.40 25.86 -40.14
C PHE A 336 -6.75 25.45 -38.81
N GLU A 337 -5.59 26.01 -38.45
CA GLU A 337 -4.96 25.82 -37.14
C GLU A 337 -5.88 26.27 -36.00
N ALA A 338 -6.54 27.42 -36.13
CA ALA A 338 -7.47 27.92 -35.11
C ALA A 338 -8.70 27.02 -34.95
N LEU A 339 -9.30 26.57 -36.06
CA LEU A 339 -10.46 25.67 -36.05
C LEU A 339 -10.11 24.31 -35.46
N LEU A 340 -9.03 23.68 -35.94
CA LEU A 340 -8.59 22.37 -35.47
C LEU A 340 -8.10 22.43 -34.02
N GLY A 341 -7.43 23.53 -33.63
CA GLY A 341 -7.03 23.80 -32.25
C GLY A 341 -8.23 23.89 -31.30
N THR A 342 -9.30 24.58 -31.74
CA THR A 342 -10.55 24.69 -30.98
C THR A 342 -11.25 23.33 -30.87
N LEU A 343 -11.36 22.59 -31.97
CA LEU A 343 -11.98 21.25 -31.97
C LEU A 343 -11.21 20.29 -31.06
N ARG A 344 -9.87 20.27 -31.16
CA ARG A 344 -9.00 19.49 -30.29
C ARG A 344 -9.25 19.83 -28.82
N MET A 345 -9.28 21.13 -28.49
CA MET A 345 -9.51 21.58 -27.12
C MET A 345 -10.91 21.19 -26.62
N PHE A 346 -11.93 21.26 -27.47
CA PHE A 346 -13.29 20.83 -27.12
C PHE A 346 -13.36 19.32 -26.81
N ILE A 347 -12.83 18.47 -27.70
CA ILE A 347 -12.80 17.00 -27.51
C ILE A 347 -12.01 16.65 -26.24
N PHE A 348 -10.88 17.32 -26.03
CA PHE A 348 -10.05 17.11 -24.86
C PHE A 348 -10.78 17.47 -23.56
N THR A 349 -11.31 18.69 -23.45
CA THR A 349 -12.07 19.14 -22.26
C THR A 349 -13.30 18.27 -22.01
N HIS A 350 -14.03 17.86 -23.05
CA HIS A 350 -15.17 16.96 -22.91
C HIS A 350 -14.77 15.60 -22.32
N THR A 351 -13.66 15.03 -22.81
CA THR A 351 -13.14 13.74 -22.34
C THR A 351 -12.69 13.83 -20.88
N THR A 352 -11.98 14.91 -20.55
CA THR A 352 -11.52 15.25 -19.19
C THR A 352 -12.67 15.30 -18.19
N ASN A 353 -13.75 16.03 -18.50
CA ASN A 353 -14.90 16.17 -17.59
C ASN A 353 -15.65 14.84 -17.36
N ARG A 354 -15.68 13.94 -18.36
CA ARG A 354 -16.26 12.60 -18.16
C ARG A 354 -15.39 11.71 -17.29
N LEU A 355 -14.08 11.80 -17.47
CA LEU A 355 -13.13 11.08 -16.64
C LEU A 355 -13.24 11.52 -15.18
N ASP A 356 -13.37 12.83 -14.96
CA ASP A 356 -13.64 13.43 -13.65
C ASP A 356 -14.84 12.79 -12.93
N LEU A 357 -16.02 12.84 -13.55
CA LEU A 357 -17.24 12.32 -12.97
C LEU A 357 -17.10 10.85 -12.55
N GLY A 358 -16.40 10.04 -13.36
CA GLY A 358 -16.12 8.64 -13.06
C GLY A 358 -15.24 8.44 -11.83
N LEU A 359 -14.12 9.17 -11.75
CA LEU A 359 -13.17 9.08 -10.63
C LEU A 359 -13.78 9.60 -9.32
N SER A 360 -14.42 10.77 -9.38
CA SER A 360 -15.07 11.40 -8.23
C SER A 360 -16.17 10.50 -7.65
N ALA A 361 -16.99 9.89 -8.50
CA ALA A 361 -18.01 8.93 -8.07
C ALA A 361 -17.41 7.62 -7.52
N GLN A 362 -16.27 7.17 -8.03
CA GLN A 362 -15.59 5.98 -7.50
C GLN A 362 -14.98 6.24 -6.12
N LEU A 363 -14.33 7.39 -5.94
CA LEU A 363 -13.75 7.78 -4.65
C LEU A 363 -14.83 8.00 -3.60
N PHE A 364 -15.95 8.65 -3.95
CA PHE A 364 -17.07 8.81 -3.04
C PHE A 364 -17.67 7.45 -2.63
N ARG A 365 -17.83 6.52 -3.58
CA ARG A 365 -18.27 5.14 -3.29
C ARG A 365 -17.29 4.40 -2.37
N HIS A 366 -15.99 4.59 -2.53
CA HIS A 366 -14.98 4.01 -1.62
C HIS A 366 -15.07 4.60 -0.22
N LEU A 367 -15.18 5.93 -0.12
CA LEU A 367 -15.31 6.64 1.15
C LEU A 367 -16.51 6.13 1.96
N LEU A 368 -17.67 5.94 1.33
CA LEU A 368 -18.86 5.39 2.00
C LEU A 368 -18.71 3.94 2.48
N ARG A 369 -17.71 3.21 1.99
CA ARG A 369 -17.41 1.83 2.40
C ARG A 369 -16.36 1.74 3.49
N LEU A 370 -15.75 2.86 3.89
CA LEU A 370 -14.74 2.86 4.96
C LEU A 370 -15.40 2.60 6.32
N PRO A 371 -14.70 1.94 7.25
CA PRO A 371 -15.23 1.65 8.58
C PRO A 371 -15.43 2.93 9.40
N LEU A 372 -16.38 2.92 10.35
CA LEU A 372 -16.69 4.08 11.19
C LEU A 372 -15.46 4.62 11.95
N SER A 373 -14.54 3.74 12.35
CA SER A 373 -13.28 4.11 13.00
C SER A 373 -12.40 5.05 12.17
N TYR A 374 -12.51 5.00 10.84
CA TYR A 374 -11.81 5.93 9.94
C TYR A 374 -12.29 7.37 10.15
N PHE A 375 -13.60 7.56 10.33
CA PHE A 375 -14.24 8.87 10.47
C PHE A 375 -14.14 9.42 11.90
N GLU A 376 -14.26 8.57 12.93
CA GLU A 376 -14.15 9.01 14.32
C GLU A 376 -12.70 9.38 14.72
N SER A 377 -11.69 8.90 13.99
CA SER A 377 -10.27 9.18 14.26
C SER A 377 -9.71 10.41 13.53
N ARG A 378 -10.45 10.99 12.58
CA ARG A 378 -9.99 12.10 11.73
C ARG A 378 -10.96 13.28 11.80
N ARG A 379 -10.44 14.49 11.57
CA ARG A 379 -11.32 15.67 11.44
C ARG A 379 -12.03 15.60 10.10
N VAL A 380 -13.29 16.06 10.06
CA VAL A 380 -14.07 16.13 8.82
C VAL A 380 -13.35 16.99 7.77
N GLY A 381 -12.79 18.13 8.19
CA GLY A 381 -12.03 19.04 7.32
C GLY A 381 -10.82 18.38 6.67
N ASP A 382 -10.10 17.51 7.39
CA ASP A 382 -8.94 16.78 6.84
C ASP A 382 -9.38 15.83 5.72
N THR A 383 -10.50 15.13 5.93
CA THR A 383 -11.05 14.21 4.91
C THR A 383 -11.52 14.99 3.68
N VAL A 384 -12.22 16.11 3.86
CA VAL A 384 -12.67 16.96 2.75
C VAL A 384 -11.50 17.54 1.95
N ALA A 385 -10.47 18.05 2.64
CA ALA A 385 -9.27 18.57 1.98
C ALA A 385 -8.57 17.49 1.13
N ARG A 386 -8.46 16.26 1.65
CA ARG A 386 -7.90 15.13 0.90
C ARG A 386 -8.75 14.70 -0.29
N VAL A 387 -10.07 14.79 -0.20
CA VAL A 387 -10.97 14.56 -1.35
C VAL A 387 -10.75 15.63 -2.42
N GLN A 388 -10.55 16.89 -2.03
CA GLN A 388 -10.26 17.98 -2.96
C GLN A 388 -8.94 17.80 -3.72
N GLU A 389 -7.94 17.13 -3.13
CA GLU A 389 -6.68 16.83 -3.82
C GLU A 389 -6.87 15.93 -5.05
N LEU A 390 -8.01 15.24 -5.19
CA LEU A 390 -8.35 14.49 -6.39
C LEU A 390 -8.44 15.41 -7.60
N GLU A 391 -8.86 16.67 -7.40
CA GLU A 391 -8.87 17.71 -8.43
C GLU A 391 -7.45 17.94 -8.96
N GLU A 392 -6.44 18.04 -8.09
CA GLU A 392 -5.06 18.31 -8.51
C GLU A 392 -4.51 17.15 -9.36
N ILE A 393 -4.72 15.91 -8.91
CA ILE A 393 -4.28 14.71 -9.65
C ILE A 393 -5.01 14.62 -10.99
N ARG A 394 -6.33 14.83 -10.98
CA ARG A 394 -7.15 14.86 -12.18
C ARG A 394 -6.63 15.92 -13.11
N GLN A 395 -6.54 17.17 -12.67
CA GLN A 395 -6.08 18.30 -13.46
C GLN A 395 -4.75 17.97 -14.10
N PHE A 396 -3.78 17.36 -13.40
CA PHE A 396 -2.54 16.94 -14.05
C PHE A 396 -2.72 15.87 -15.14
N LEU A 397 -3.44 14.79 -14.85
CA LEU A 397 -3.68 13.69 -15.79
C LEU A 397 -4.50 14.13 -17.01
N THR A 398 -5.37 15.10 -16.83
CA THR A 398 -6.37 15.53 -17.80
C THR A 398 -6.14 16.94 -18.37
N SER A 399 -5.04 17.60 -18.04
CA SER A 399 -4.67 18.93 -18.57
C SER A 399 -3.43 18.85 -19.50
N THR A 400 -2.60 19.88 -19.46
CA THR A 400 -1.46 20.18 -20.33
C THR A 400 -0.41 19.07 -20.35
N ALA A 401 -0.41 18.10 -19.43
CA ALA A 401 0.60 17.05 -19.40
C ALA A 401 0.63 16.20 -20.69
N LEU A 402 -0.55 15.75 -21.14
CA LEU A 402 -0.67 14.97 -22.38
C LEU A 402 -0.25 15.79 -23.61
N THR A 403 -0.68 17.05 -23.70
CA THR A 403 -0.32 17.91 -24.83
C THR A 403 1.16 18.25 -24.84
N VAL A 404 1.78 18.48 -23.68
CA VAL A 404 3.21 18.76 -23.56
C VAL A 404 4.05 17.56 -23.96
N ILE A 405 3.69 16.35 -23.54
CA ILE A 405 4.39 15.13 -23.96
C ILE A 405 4.36 15.02 -25.49
N LEU A 406 3.22 15.29 -26.11
CA LEU A 406 3.07 15.24 -27.56
C LEU A 406 3.84 16.32 -28.30
N ASP A 407 3.74 17.57 -27.83
CA ASP A 407 4.49 18.70 -28.37
C ASP A 407 6.00 18.44 -28.27
N SER A 408 6.43 17.72 -27.23
CA SER A 408 7.84 17.35 -27.02
C SER A 408 8.32 16.25 -27.96
N ILE A 409 7.49 15.24 -28.21
CA ILE A 409 7.78 14.22 -29.23
C ILE A 409 7.93 14.91 -30.60
N PHE A 410 7.03 15.85 -30.92
CA PHE A 410 7.10 16.57 -32.18
C PHE A 410 8.25 17.59 -32.24
N SER A 411 8.75 18.08 -31.10
CA SER A 411 9.94 18.94 -31.04
C SER A 411 11.17 18.27 -31.65
N VAL A 412 11.24 16.93 -31.63
CA VAL A 412 12.29 16.17 -32.33
C VAL A 412 12.23 16.39 -33.84
N VAL A 413 11.03 16.50 -34.43
CA VAL A 413 10.85 16.78 -35.86
C VAL A 413 11.33 18.20 -36.18
N TYR A 414 10.92 19.20 -35.41
CA TYR A 414 11.41 20.57 -35.59
C TYR A 414 12.93 20.67 -35.45
N LEU A 415 13.51 19.96 -34.47
CA LEU A 415 14.94 19.88 -34.23
C LEU A 415 15.68 19.20 -35.39
N ALA A 416 15.13 18.12 -35.96
CA ALA A 416 15.67 17.47 -37.15
C ALA A 416 15.66 18.42 -38.37
N VAL A 417 14.57 19.16 -38.57
CA VAL A 417 14.48 20.20 -39.61
C VAL A 417 15.53 21.29 -39.34
N MET A 418 15.70 21.76 -38.11
CA MET A 418 16.74 22.75 -37.78
C MET A 418 18.15 22.24 -38.08
N PHE A 419 18.46 20.98 -37.76
CA PHE A 419 19.74 20.36 -38.12
C PHE A 419 19.96 20.30 -39.63
N TYR A 420 18.89 20.06 -40.40
CA TYR A 420 18.93 20.12 -41.87
C TYR A 420 19.25 21.53 -42.39
N TYR A 421 18.72 22.59 -41.77
CA TYR A 421 19.07 23.97 -42.14
C TYR A 421 20.52 24.32 -41.79
N SER A 422 20.92 24.12 -40.52
CA SER A 422 22.29 24.44 -40.08
C SER A 422 22.64 23.80 -38.74
N VAL A 423 23.66 22.94 -38.76
CA VAL A 423 24.21 22.30 -37.55
C VAL A 423 24.79 23.33 -36.58
N ARG A 424 25.46 24.38 -37.09
CA ARG A 424 26.12 25.41 -36.26
C ARG A 424 25.09 26.25 -35.50
N LEU A 425 24.07 26.75 -36.18
CA LEU A 425 22.96 27.51 -35.59
C LEU A 425 22.14 26.65 -34.63
N THR A 426 21.93 25.37 -34.95
CA THR A 426 21.24 24.44 -34.05
C THR A 426 22.02 24.25 -32.75
N GLY A 427 23.36 24.13 -32.82
CA GLY A 427 24.21 24.10 -31.63
C GLY A 427 24.05 25.34 -30.75
N VAL A 428 23.91 26.54 -31.33
CA VAL A 428 23.65 27.79 -30.60
C VAL A 428 22.29 27.75 -29.90
N ALA A 429 21.24 27.30 -30.59
CA ALA A 429 19.91 27.16 -30.00
C ALA A 429 19.90 26.14 -28.84
N LEU A 430 20.60 25.02 -29.01
CA LEU A 430 20.73 23.98 -27.99
C LEU A 430 21.58 24.42 -26.78
N ALA A 431 22.56 25.30 -26.97
CA ALA A 431 23.42 25.78 -25.88
C ALA A 431 22.66 26.54 -24.78
N VAL A 432 21.46 27.06 -25.08
CA VAL A 432 20.60 27.73 -24.10
C VAL A 432 19.81 26.73 -23.25
N ILE A 433 19.57 25.51 -23.75
CA ILE A 433 18.78 24.48 -23.03
C ILE A 433 19.42 24.10 -21.67
N PRO A 434 20.74 23.86 -21.54
CA PRO A 434 21.35 23.62 -20.24
C PRO A 434 21.13 24.75 -19.22
N LEU A 435 21.09 26.01 -19.65
CA LEU A 435 20.81 27.15 -18.76
C LEU A 435 19.38 27.08 -18.22
N PHE A 436 18.42 26.70 -19.06
CA PHE A 436 17.04 26.44 -18.62
C PHE A 436 16.95 25.24 -17.66
N ALA A 437 17.69 24.17 -17.93
CA ALA A 437 17.73 23.00 -17.05
C ALA A 437 18.28 23.37 -15.66
N ILE A 438 19.36 24.15 -15.60
CA ILE A 438 19.95 24.65 -14.35
C ILE A 438 18.96 25.54 -13.58
N LEU A 439 18.33 26.51 -14.27
CA LEU A 439 17.31 27.38 -13.68
C LEU A 439 16.22 26.54 -13.00
N THR A 440 15.75 25.51 -13.69
CA THR A 440 14.72 24.61 -13.18
C THR A 440 15.19 23.84 -11.95
N LEU A 441 16.34 23.17 -12.05
CA LEU A 441 16.87 22.35 -10.96
C LEU A 441 17.03 23.15 -9.66
N ILE A 442 17.35 24.44 -9.77
CA ILE A 442 17.49 25.36 -8.63
C ILE A 442 16.11 25.84 -8.15
N SER A 443 15.24 26.30 -9.04
CA SER A 443 13.95 26.90 -8.68
C SER A 443 12.93 25.90 -8.13
N THR A 444 12.89 24.67 -8.68
CA THR A 444 11.90 23.65 -8.30
C THR A 444 11.87 23.32 -6.81
N PRO A 445 12.97 22.95 -6.13
CA PRO A 445 12.92 22.59 -4.70
C PRO A 445 12.50 23.78 -3.82
N ILE A 446 12.89 25.00 -4.19
CA ILE A 446 12.53 26.22 -3.46
C ILE A 446 11.02 26.47 -3.59
N LEU A 447 10.50 26.43 -4.82
CA LEU A 447 9.08 26.62 -5.09
C LEU A 447 8.23 25.55 -4.39
N ARG A 448 8.64 24.28 -4.46
CA ARG A 448 7.97 23.16 -3.79
C ARG A 448 7.86 23.36 -2.28
N ASN A 449 8.94 23.81 -1.62
CA ASN A 449 8.93 24.08 -0.19
C ASN A 449 7.92 25.19 0.17
N TRP A 450 7.85 26.27 -0.63
CA TRP A 450 6.88 27.34 -0.40
C TRP A 450 5.44 26.91 -0.67
N LEU A 451 5.20 26.10 -1.70
CA LEU A 451 3.87 25.58 -2.02
C LEU A 451 3.36 24.66 -0.91
N ASN A 452 4.20 23.73 -0.43
CA ASN A 452 3.85 22.85 0.70
C ASN A 452 3.54 23.64 1.97
N GLU A 453 4.37 24.62 2.31
CA GLU A 453 4.12 25.48 3.47
C GLU A 453 2.82 26.27 3.29
N THR A 454 2.55 26.80 2.09
CA THR A 454 1.33 27.54 1.77
C THR A 454 0.08 26.67 1.93
N PHE A 455 0.13 25.42 1.47
CA PHE A 455 -0.95 24.46 1.66
C PHE A 455 -1.22 24.21 3.15
N ASN A 456 -0.19 23.93 3.95
CA ASN A 456 -0.33 23.70 5.39
C ASN A 456 -0.92 24.92 6.11
N ARG A 457 -0.46 26.14 5.77
CA ARG A 457 -1.01 27.39 6.35
C ARG A 457 -2.44 27.66 5.91
N SER A 458 -2.81 27.27 4.68
CA SER A 458 -4.18 27.35 4.19
C SER A 458 -5.08 26.40 4.98
N ALA A 459 -4.65 25.14 5.17
CA ALA A 459 -5.38 24.14 5.96
C ALA A 459 -5.59 24.59 7.42
N ASP A 460 -4.56 25.17 8.06
CA ASP A 460 -4.67 25.75 9.41
C ASP A 460 -5.73 26.87 9.48
N SER A 461 -5.72 27.79 8.50
CA SER A 461 -6.64 28.92 8.43
C SER A 461 -8.09 28.48 8.15
N GLN A 462 -8.27 27.56 7.19
CA GLN A 462 -9.58 27.00 6.85
C GLN A 462 -10.15 26.17 8.00
N SER A 463 -9.34 25.32 8.65
CA SER A 463 -9.77 24.52 9.81
C SER A 463 -10.27 25.40 10.94
N PHE A 464 -9.52 26.47 11.27
CA PHE A 464 -9.94 27.42 12.30
C PHE A 464 -11.22 28.18 11.92
N LEU A 465 -11.39 28.51 10.63
CA LEU A 465 -12.61 29.13 10.14
C LEU A 465 -13.82 28.19 10.32
N VAL A 466 -13.71 26.92 9.90
CA VAL A 466 -14.77 25.92 10.07
C VAL A 466 -15.10 25.71 11.54
N GLU A 467 -14.09 25.63 12.41
CA GLU A 467 -14.27 25.52 13.86
C GLU A 467 -15.01 26.73 14.44
N THR A 468 -14.60 27.95 14.06
CA THR A 468 -15.19 29.21 14.55
C THR A 468 -16.64 29.36 14.09
N ILE A 469 -16.95 29.03 12.83
CA ILE A 469 -18.32 29.10 12.29
C ILE A 469 -19.20 27.99 12.89
N THR A 470 -18.68 26.77 13.02
CA THR A 470 -19.41 25.67 13.68
C THR A 470 -19.69 26.01 15.15
N GLY A 471 -18.73 26.63 15.83
CA GLY A 471 -18.83 27.07 17.22
C GLY A 471 -19.35 28.50 17.40
N ILE A 472 -19.99 29.10 16.38
CA ILE A 472 -20.30 30.54 16.39
C ILE A 472 -21.15 30.96 17.59
N HIS A 473 -22.06 30.08 18.02
CA HIS A 473 -22.87 30.31 19.21
C HIS A 473 -21.99 30.50 20.46
N SER A 474 -20.96 29.66 20.65
CA SER A 474 -20.03 29.79 21.77
C SER A 474 -19.21 31.08 21.68
N VAL A 475 -18.74 31.43 20.47
CA VAL A 475 -17.99 32.68 20.25
C VAL A 475 -18.83 33.90 20.60
N LYS A 476 -20.10 33.92 20.19
CA LYS A 476 -21.06 34.99 20.51
C LYS A 476 -21.43 35.02 21.99
N ALA A 477 -21.72 33.87 22.59
CA ALA A 477 -22.10 33.76 23.99
C ALA A 477 -20.99 34.25 24.95
N HIS A 478 -19.72 34.08 24.55
CA HIS A 478 -18.56 34.51 25.34
C HIS A 478 -17.95 35.85 24.87
N ALA A 479 -18.60 36.58 23.95
CA ALA A 479 -18.11 37.83 23.36
C ALA A 479 -16.65 37.73 22.84
N ALA A 480 -16.29 36.56 22.30
CA ALA A 480 -14.93 36.21 21.88
C ALA A 480 -14.65 36.56 20.41
N GLU A 481 -15.46 37.41 19.76
CA GLU A 481 -15.32 37.74 18.34
C GLU A 481 -13.98 38.40 18.03
N LYS A 482 -13.54 39.34 18.87
CA LYS A 482 -12.26 40.02 18.69
C LYS A 482 -11.09 39.03 18.74
N ALA A 483 -11.05 38.17 19.76
CA ALA A 483 -10.00 37.18 19.92
C ALA A 483 -9.99 36.17 18.75
N SER A 484 -11.17 35.74 18.30
CA SER A 484 -11.32 34.81 17.17
C SER A 484 -10.88 35.47 15.86
N ARG A 485 -11.28 36.72 15.61
CA ARG A 485 -10.88 37.50 14.44
C ARG A 485 -9.36 37.70 14.41
N ASP A 486 -8.77 38.22 15.48
CA ASP A 486 -7.34 38.51 15.54
C ASP A 486 -6.51 37.22 15.34
N ARG A 487 -6.99 36.08 15.85
CA ARG A 487 -6.38 34.76 15.61
C ARG A 487 -6.49 34.30 14.16
N TRP A 488 -7.67 34.44 13.54
CA TRP A 488 -7.87 34.10 12.14
C TRP A 488 -7.03 34.99 11.21
N GLU A 489 -7.00 36.31 11.45
CA GLU A 489 -6.16 37.26 10.72
C GLU A 489 -4.68 36.88 10.82
N GLY A 490 -4.20 36.46 12.00
CA GLY A 490 -2.83 35.98 12.18
C GLY A 490 -2.53 34.70 11.40
N LEU A 491 -3.47 33.75 11.32
CA LEU A 491 -3.36 32.55 10.50
C LEU A 491 -3.36 32.88 9.00
N TYR A 492 -4.30 33.72 8.58
CA TYR A 492 -4.46 34.14 7.20
C TYR A 492 -3.27 34.95 6.70
N ALA A 493 -2.72 35.84 7.52
CA ALA A 493 -1.51 36.61 7.20
C ALA A 493 -0.29 35.70 6.96
N ARG A 494 -0.17 34.56 7.69
CA ARG A 494 0.88 33.57 7.44
C ARG A 494 0.68 32.89 6.09
N PHE A 495 -0.53 32.46 5.78
CA PHE A 495 -0.90 31.90 4.49
C PHE A 495 -0.58 32.86 3.32
N ILE A 496 -0.99 34.12 3.43
CA ILE A 496 -0.69 35.13 2.40
C ILE A 496 0.81 35.35 2.26
N ARG A 497 1.58 35.39 3.36
CA ARG A 497 3.03 35.58 3.31
C ARG A 497 3.74 34.43 2.60
N THR A 498 3.34 33.18 2.84
CA THR A 498 3.94 32.01 2.19
C THR A 498 3.51 31.92 0.73
N GLY A 499 2.23 32.22 0.44
CA GLY A 499 1.72 32.29 -0.93
C GLY A 499 2.43 33.36 -1.75
N PHE A 500 2.66 34.55 -1.17
CA PHE A 500 3.44 35.61 -1.82
C PHE A 500 4.85 35.13 -2.18
N LYS A 501 5.56 34.46 -1.26
CA LYS A 501 6.89 33.89 -1.55
C LYS A 501 6.85 32.84 -2.66
N ALA A 502 5.84 31.97 -2.69
CA ALA A 502 5.66 31.00 -3.76
C ALA A 502 5.47 31.69 -5.11
N THR A 503 4.50 32.61 -5.21
CA THR A 503 4.20 33.36 -6.45
C THR A 503 5.38 34.20 -6.91
N THR A 504 6.07 34.90 -6.00
CA THR A 504 7.27 35.67 -6.34
C THR A 504 8.39 34.78 -6.86
N THR A 505 8.63 33.62 -6.24
CA THR A 505 9.65 32.65 -6.70
C THR A 505 9.31 32.12 -8.09
N ALA A 506 8.04 31.81 -8.35
CA ALA A 506 7.56 31.40 -9.66
C ALA A 506 7.74 32.52 -10.71
N ASN A 507 7.36 33.76 -10.40
CA ASN A 507 7.49 34.90 -11.30
C ASN A 507 8.95 35.22 -11.63
N ILE A 508 9.85 35.20 -10.64
CA ILE A 508 11.30 35.38 -10.87
C ILE A 508 11.80 34.30 -11.84
N SER A 509 11.43 33.04 -11.62
CA SER A 509 11.83 31.93 -12.48
C SER A 509 11.30 32.10 -13.92
N ASN A 510 10.03 32.52 -14.06
CA ASN A 510 9.43 32.80 -15.37
C ASN A 510 10.16 33.94 -16.10
N HIS A 511 10.44 35.05 -15.44
CA HIS A 511 11.15 36.18 -16.05
C HIS A 511 12.59 35.86 -16.43
N ILE A 512 13.30 35.03 -15.65
CA ILE A 512 14.62 34.52 -16.06
C ILE A 512 14.46 33.63 -17.29
N GLY A 513 13.39 32.83 -17.37
CA GLY A 513 13.08 32.02 -18.55
C GLY A 513 12.77 32.86 -19.80
N ASP A 514 12.02 33.95 -19.67
CA ASP A 514 11.74 34.90 -20.76
C ASP A 514 13.02 35.59 -21.24
N PHE A 515 13.90 35.96 -20.31
CA PHE A 515 15.22 36.49 -20.62
C PHE A 515 16.06 35.47 -21.41
N LEU A 516 16.12 34.21 -20.98
CA LEU A 516 16.83 33.14 -21.69
C LEU A 516 16.24 32.90 -23.10
N THR A 517 14.93 32.99 -23.25
CA THR A 517 14.26 32.87 -24.57
C THR A 517 14.67 34.02 -25.49
N SER A 518 14.64 35.26 -24.97
CA SER A 518 15.07 36.46 -25.69
C SER A 518 16.56 36.42 -26.04
N LEU A 519 17.39 35.91 -25.12
CA LEU A 519 18.82 35.69 -25.34
C LEU A 519 19.06 34.65 -26.44
N SER A 520 18.30 33.55 -26.46
CA SER A 520 18.37 32.56 -27.53
C SER A 520 18.04 33.17 -28.90
N ALA A 521 16.95 33.94 -28.99
CA ALA A 521 16.57 34.64 -30.21
C ALA A 521 17.66 35.63 -30.67
N LEU A 522 18.26 36.37 -29.74
CA LEU A 522 19.37 37.29 -30.02
C LEU A 522 20.61 36.54 -30.54
N LEU A 523 21.00 35.43 -29.91
CA LEU A 523 22.15 34.64 -30.34
C LEU A 523 21.92 34.03 -31.72
N ILE A 524 20.74 33.47 -31.98
CA ILE A 524 20.35 32.96 -33.30
C ILE A 524 20.43 34.05 -34.36
N LEU A 525 19.89 35.24 -34.07
CA LEU A 525 19.97 36.38 -34.97
C LEU A 525 21.43 36.80 -35.21
N TRP A 526 22.24 36.89 -34.15
CA TRP A 526 23.63 37.36 -34.25
C TRP A 526 24.53 36.40 -35.04
N PHE A 527 24.52 35.11 -34.69
CA PHE A 527 25.30 34.11 -35.40
C PHE A 527 24.71 33.79 -36.78
N GLY A 528 23.38 33.81 -36.91
CA GLY A 528 22.70 33.61 -38.18
C GLY A 528 22.92 34.75 -39.17
N ALA A 529 22.89 36.01 -38.72
CA ALA A 529 23.22 37.15 -39.57
C ALA A 529 24.66 37.07 -40.12
N ARG A 530 25.62 36.59 -39.34
CA ARG A 530 26.99 36.33 -39.84
C ARG A 530 27.02 35.27 -40.94
N LEU A 531 26.24 34.19 -40.80
CA LEU A 531 26.13 33.17 -41.85
C LEU A 531 25.46 33.72 -43.12
N VAL A 532 24.47 34.62 -42.97
CA VAL A 532 23.84 35.30 -44.11
C VAL A 532 24.81 36.26 -44.80
N ILE A 533 25.59 37.05 -44.05
CA ILE A 533 26.63 37.94 -44.60
C ILE A 533 27.69 37.15 -45.37
N ASN A 534 28.05 35.97 -44.87
CA ASN A 534 28.99 35.05 -45.54
C ASN A 534 28.39 34.29 -46.73
N GLN A 535 27.10 34.50 -47.05
CA GLN A 535 26.36 33.82 -48.12
C GLN A 535 26.19 32.30 -47.92
N ASP A 536 26.40 31.79 -46.71
CA ASP A 536 26.17 30.39 -46.34
C ASP A 536 24.68 30.12 -45.99
N PHE A 537 23.88 31.17 -45.83
CA PHE A 537 22.48 31.12 -45.41
C PHE A 537 21.68 32.27 -46.03
N THR A 538 20.40 32.10 -46.34
CA THR A 538 19.55 33.18 -46.85
C THR A 538 18.83 33.93 -45.72
N ILE A 539 18.35 35.14 -46.01
CA ILE A 539 17.55 35.93 -45.06
C ILE A 539 16.26 35.16 -44.70
N GLY A 540 15.58 34.57 -45.67
CA GLY A 540 14.38 33.77 -45.44
C GLY A 540 14.65 32.52 -44.61
N GLN A 541 15.78 31.84 -44.85
CA GLN A 541 16.22 30.70 -44.04
C GLN A 541 16.46 31.12 -42.58
N LEU A 542 17.05 32.30 -42.33
CA LEU A 542 17.25 32.83 -40.97
C LEU A 542 15.94 33.08 -40.24
N VAL A 543 14.97 33.72 -40.90
CA VAL A 543 13.65 33.97 -40.31
C VAL A 543 12.92 32.66 -40.03
N ALA A 544 12.92 31.71 -40.98
CA ALA A 544 12.32 30.40 -40.77
C ALA A 544 12.99 29.62 -39.63
N PHE A 545 14.33 29.67 -39.55
CA PHE A 545 15.08 29.03 -38.48
C PHE A 545 14.72 29.61 -37.10
N GLN A 546 14.59 30.93 -36.99
CA GLN A 546 14.17 31.59 -35.76
C GLN A 546 12.76 31.15 -35.32
N MET A 547 11.81 31.05 -36.27
CA MET A 547 10.45 30.57 -35.99
C MET A 547 10.42 29.10 -35.56
N LEU A 548 11.19 28.23 -36.24
CA LEU A 548 11.32 26.81 -35.88
C LEU A 548 11.96 26.65 -34.50
N SER A 549 12.96 27.46 -34.16
CA SER A 549 13.59 27.43 -32.84
C SER A 549 12.60 27.77 -31.73
N ALA A 550 11.70 28.72 -31.91
CA ALA A 550 10.67 29.04 -30.92
C ALA A 550 9.70 27.86 -30.70
N ARG A 551 9.37 27.12 -31.76
CA ARG A 551 8.53 25.91 -31.71
C ARG A 551 9.20 24.73 -31.00
N VAL A 552 10.54 24.70 -30.94
CA VAL A 552 11.32 23.72 -30.14
C VAL A 552 11.45 24.15 -28.69
N THR A 553 11.81 25.40 -28.43
CA THR A 553 12.08 25.89 -27.07
C THR A 553 10.83 25.84 -26.20
N GLY A 554 9.65 26.23 -26.72
CA GLY A 554 8.41 26.28 -25.94
C GLY A 554 8.04 24.95 -25.27
N PRO A 555 7.87 23.83 -26.01
CA PRO A 555 7.56 22.53 -25.43
C PRO A 555 8.62 22.02 -24.45
N LEU A 556 9.91 22.26 -24.71
CA LEU A 556 11.00 21.89 -23.80
C LEU A 556 10.88 22.60 -22.44
N LEU A 557 10.49 23.89 -22.43
CA LEU A 557 10.21 24.62 -21.20
C LEU A 557 8.97 24.11 -20.47
N ARG A 558 7.95 23.68 -21.22
CA ARG A 558 6.76 23.08 -20.62
C ARG A 558 7.03 21.68 -20.04
N LEU A 559 7.92 20.87 -20.61
CA LEU A 559 8.33 19.59 -20.02
C LEU A 559 8.94 19.76 -18.63
N VAL A 560 9.76 20.79 -18.54
CA VAL A 560 10.42 21.22 -17.33
C VAL A 560 9.38 21.62 -16.25
N GLN A 561 8.34 22.35 -16.62
CA GLN A 561 7.21 22.66 -15.73
C GLN A 561 6.36 21.41 -15.42
N LEU A 562 6.14 20.53 -16.41
CA LEU A 562 5.43 19.27 -16.25
C LEU A 562 6.11 18.38 -15.21
N TRP A 563 7.44 18.38 -15.15
CA TRP A 563 8.18 17.69 -14.09
C TRP A 563 7.85 18.23 -12.69
N GLN A 564 7.67 19.54 -12.54
CA GLN A 564 7.27 20.15 -11.27
C GLN A 564 5.85 19.75 -10.88
N ASN A 565 4.92 19.87 -11.82
CA ASN A 565 3.52 19.48 -11.62
C ASN A 565 3.41 17.99 -11.28
N LEU A 566 4.23 17.14 -11.90
CA LEU A 566 4.30 15.72 -11.59
C LEU A 566 4.71 15.49 -10.12
N GLN A 567 5.65 16.27 -9.57
CA GLN A 567 6.05 16.15 -8.17
C GLN A 567 4.93 16.55 -7.20
N GLU A 568 4.17 17.60 -7.52
CA GLU A 568 2.98 18.01 -6.74
C GLU A 568 1.91 16.93 -6.76
N VAL A 569 1.68 16.34 -7.93
CA VAL A 569 0.70 15.28 -8.12
C VAL A 569 1.11 14.00 -7.41
N LEU A 570 2.40 13.66 -7.40
CA LEU A 570 2.89 12.53 -6.61
C LEU A 570 2.62 12.73 -5.10
N LEU A 571 2.73 13.97 -4.58
CA LEU A 571 2.34 14.27 -3.20
C LEU A 571 0.82 14.15 -2.97
N ALA A 572 0.01 14.63 -3.91
CA ALA A 572 -1.44 14.49 -3.85
C ALA A 572 -1.87 13.01 -3.93
N VAL A 573 -1.17 12.20 -4.73
CA VAL A 573 -1.35 10.74 -4.80
C VAL A 573 -1.04 10.10 -3.46
N ASP A 574 0.09 10.42 -2.81
CA ASP A 574 0.43 9.88 -1.50
C ASP A 574 -0.65 10.20 -0.46
N ARG A 575 -1.13 11.45 -0.45
CA ARG A 575 -2.15 11.95 0.49
C ARG A 575 -3.54 11.36 0.24
N ILE A 576 -3.97 11.20 -1.01
CA ILE A 576 -5.21 10.45 -1.33
C ILE A 576 -5.04 8.97 -1.03
N GLY A 577 -3.82 8.44 -1.18
CA GLY A 577 -3.46 7.10 -0.77
C GLY A 577 -3.80 6.83 0.70
N ASP A 578 -3.72 7.81 1.58
CA ASP A 578 -4.14 7.68 2.99
C ASP A 578 -5.63 7.32 3.14
N ILE A 579 -6.47 7.59 2.13
CA ILE A 579 -7.89 7.23 2.08
C ILE A 579 -8.08 5.92 1.30
N LEU A 580 -7.50 5.84 0.09
CA LEU A 580 -7.73 4.72 -0.82
C LEU A 580 -7.06 3.41 -0.39
N ASN A 581 -5.98 3.49 0.39
CA ASN A 581 -5.32 2.31 0.97
C ASN A 581 -6.04 1.80 2.23
N VAL A 582 -7.01 2.52 2.77
CA VAL A 582 -7.79 2.02 3.91
C VAL A 582 -8.75 0.95 3.40
N ALA A 583 -8.64 -0.24 3.98
CA ALA A 583 -9.52 -1.35 3.64
C ALA A 583 -10.99 -0.98 3.90
N PRO A 584 -11.90 -1.31 2.96
CA PRO A 584 -13.34 -1.24 3.20
C PRO A 584 -13.77 -2.01 4.45
N GLU A 585 -14.89 -1.61 5.04
CA GLU A 585 -15.49 -2.25 6.22
C GLU A 585 -15.86 -3.73 5.96
N ALA A 586 -16.32 -4.02 4.74
CA ALA A 586 -16.57 -5.37 4.25
C ALA A 586 -16.30 -5.43 2.74
N GLU A 587 -15.74 -6.55 2.29
CA GLU A 587 -15.59 -6.83 0.86
C GLU A 587 -16.97 -7.16 0.24
N PRO A 588 -17.29 -6.62 -0.94
CA PRO A 588 -18.58 -6.88 -1.58
C PRO A 588 -18.79 -8.38 -1.84
N GLY A 589 -19.90 -8.92 -1.34
CA GLY A 589 -20.29 -10.31 -1.61
C GLY A 589 -19.55 -11.38 -0.79
N THR A 590 -18.76 -11.01 0.21
CA THR A 590 -17.98 -11.96 1.03
C THR A 590 -18.62 -12.30 2.38
N GLY A 591 -19.89 -11.94 2.60
CA GLY A 591 -20.63 -12.17 3.85
C GLY A 591 -21.79 -13.15 3.69
N LEU A 592 -22.16 -13.81 4.78
CA LEU A 592 -23.37 -14.63 4.84
C LEU A 592 -24.60 -13.73 4.77
N VAL A 593 -25.40 -13.86 3.71
CA VAL A 593 -26.69 -13.16 3.60
C VAL A 593 -27.63 -13.72 4.67
N LEU A 594 -28.06 -12.85 5.58
CA LEU A 594 -28.95 -13.25 6.67
C LEU A 594 -30.41 -13.34 6.19
N PRO A 595 -31.18 -14.35 6.65
CA PRO A 595 -32.62 -14.37 6.49
C PRO A 595 -33.29 -13.27 7.34
N PRO A 596 -34.61 -13.06 7.20
CA PRO A 596 -35.37 -12.23 8.14
C PRO A 596 -35.15 -12.70 9.58
N LEU A 597 -34.61 -11.80 10.41
CA LEU A 597 -34.23 -12.06 11.78
C LEU A 597 -35.48 -12.08 12.68
N ARG A 598 -35.48 -12.96 13.68
CA ARG A 598 -36.45 -13.00 14.78
C ARG A 598 -36.07 -12.04 15.90
N GLY A 599 -34.79 -11.72 16.04
CA GLY A 599 -34.30 -10.71 16.99
C GLY A 599 -33.68 -11.26 18.28
N GLN A 600 -33.29 -12.54 18.32
CA GLN A 600 -32.50 -13.07 19.43
C GLN A 600 -31.07 -12.50 19.36
N VAL A 601 -30.52 -12.01 20.47
CA VAL A 601 -29.15 -11.46 20.52
C VAL A 601 -28.37 -12.09 21.66
N ASN A 602 -27.24 -12.73 21.34
CA ASN A 602 -26.38 -13.39 22.31
C ASN A 602 -24.94 -12.84 22.24
N PHE A 603 -24.42 -12.37 23.36
CA PHE A 603 -23.03 -11.99 23.56
C PHE A 603 -22.35 -13.11 24.35
N ASP A 604 -21.24 -13.62 23.83
CA ASP A 604 -20.42 -14.64 24.49
C ASP A 604 -19.00 -14.10 24.71
N GLN A 605 -18.67 -13.79 25.97
CA GLN A 605 -17.35 -13.35 26.44
C GLN A 605 -16.73 -12.24 25.57
N VAL A 606 -17.49 -11.20 25.27
CA VAL A 606 -17.09 -10.15 24.33
C VAL A 606 -16.11 -9.16 24.98
N PHE A 607 -14.94 -9.01 24.37
CA PHE A 607 -13.96 -7.98 24.69
C PHE A 607 -13.81 -7.00 23.53
N PHE A 608 -13.72 -5.71 23.86
CA PHE A 608 -13.58 -4.68 22.85
C PHE A 608 -12.82 -3.45 23.37
N ARG A 609 -12.01 -2.86 22.49
CA ARG A 609 -11.31 -1.58 22.66
C ARG A 609 -11.35 -0.80 21.34
N TYR A 610 -11.41 0.54 21.39
CA TYR A 610 -11.36 1.36 20.18
C TYR A 610 -9.98 1.40 19.54
N GLN A 611 -8.91 1.32 20.35
CA GLN A 611 -7.53 1.35 19.88
C GLN A 611 -6.69 0.34 20.66
N ALA A 612 -5.73 -0.32 20.00
CA ALA A 612 -4.84 -1.32 20.60
C ALA A 612 -4.14 -0.84 21.88
N ASN A 613 -3.77 0.44 21.92
CA ASN A 613 -3.05 1.07 23.03
C ASN A 613 -3.95 1.55 24.19
N GLN A 614 -5.27 1.39 24.09
CA GLN A 614 -6.23 1.81 25.13
C GLN A 614 -6.70 0.61 25.96
N GLU A 615 -7.20 0.88 27.17
CA GLU A 615 -7.84 -0.16 27.98
C GLU A 615 -9.13 -0.67 27.32
N PRO A 616 -9.47 -1.96 27.49
CA PRO A 616 -10.73 -2.51 27.01
C PRO A 616 -11.93 -1.79 27.65
N ILE A 617 -12.83 -1.33 26.79
CA ILE A 617 -14.10 -0.71 27.16
C ILE A 617 -15.13 -1.76 27.52
N LEU A 618 -15.12 -2.91 26.83
CA LEU A 618 -15.90 -4.09 27.25
C LEU A 618 -14.95 -5.21 27.68
N ARG A 619 -15.24 -5.82 28.83
CA ARG A 619 -14.35 -6.75 29.54
C ARG A 619 -15.03 -8.10 29.76
N GLY A 620 -15.30 -8.86 28.70
CA GLY A 620 -15.90 -10.20 28.78
C GLY A 620 -17.41 -10.17 29.01
N VAL A 621 -18.10 -9.28 28.31
CA VAL A 621 -19.56 -9.14 28.42
C VAL A 621 -20.25 -10.38 27.86
N SER A 622 -21.12 -11.00 28.66
CA SER A 622 -21.97 -12.13 28.23
C SER A 622 -23.43 -11.86 28.57
N LEU A 623 -24.31 -12.03 27.58
CA LEU A 623 -25.72 -11.65 27.64
C LEU A 623 -26.52 -12.52 26.67
N ASN A 624 -27.69 -13.00 27.07
CA ASN A 624 -28.66 -13.60 26.15
C ASN A 624 -29.97 -12.81 26.20
N VAL A 625 -30.45 -12.38 25.05
CA VAL A 625 -31.71 -11.63 24.85
C VAL A 625 -32.59 -12.43 23.93
N GLU A 626 -33.77 -12.81 24.42
CA GLU A 626 -34.76 -13.54 23.63
C GLU A 626 -35.53 -12.59 22.68
N PRO A 627 -36.06 -13.11 21.56
CA PRO A 627 -36.91 -12.33 20.65
C PRO A 627 -38.06 -11.62 21.37
N GLY A 628 -38.28 -10.34 21.04
CA GLY A 628 -39.38 -9.54 21.58
C GLY A 628 -39.14 -8.96 22.98
N MET A 629 -37.98 -9.22 23.60
CA MET A 629 -37.66 -8.65 24.91
C MET A 629 -37.38 -7.15 24.84
N PHE A 630 -37.90 -6.41 25.82
CA PHE A 630 -37.49 -5.04 26.09
C PHE A 630 -36.33 -5.00 27.09
N VAL A 631 -35.13 -4.68 26.58
CA VAL A 631 -33.89 -4.58 27.34
C VAL A 631 -33.54 -3.11 27.62
N GLY A 632 -33.48 -2.75 28.90
CA GLY A 632 -32.99 -1.46 29.38
C GLY A 632 -31.50 -1.51 29.75
N ILE A 633 -30.70 -0.55 29.32
CA ILE A 633 -29.27 -0.46 29.64
C ILE A 633 -29.00 0.83 30.41
N VAL A 634 -28.45 0.71 31.62
CA VAL A 634 -28.15 1.83 32.51
C VAL A 634 -26.74 1.72 33.08
N GLY A 635 -26.15 2.86 33.43
CA GLY A 635 -24.80 2.91 33.99
C GLY A 635 -24.19 4.29 33.86
N ARG A 636 -23.04 4.51 34.51
CA ARG A 636 -22.33 5.79 34.47
C ARG A 636 -21.87 6.15 33.05
N SER A 637 -21.57 7.42 32.81
CA SER A 637 -20.95 7.81 31.55
C SER A 637 -19.61 7.08 31.37
N GLY A 638 -19.31 6.63 30.15
CA GLY A 638 -18.12 5.84 29.85
C GLY A 638 -18.15 4.37 30.27
N SER A 639 -19.29 3.82 30.75
CA SER A 639 -19.37 2.41 31.16
C SER A 639 -19.46 1.39 30.00
N GLY A 640 -19.55 1.86 28.75
CA GLY A 640 -19.60 1.02 27.55
C GLY A 640 -20.97 0.83 26.89
N LYS A 641 -22.01 1.56 27.34
CA LYS A 641 -23.41 1.43 26.84
C LYS A 641 -23.54 1.64 25.32
N SER A 642 -23.13 2.81 24.82
CA SER A 642 -23.15 3.11 23.38
C SER A 642 -22.15 2.26 22.58
N THR A 643 -21.13 1.70 23.23
CA THR A 643 -20.24 0.73 22.59
C THR A 643 -20.95 -0.58 22.33
N LEU A 644 -21.79 -1.04 23.26
CA LEU A 644 -22.60 -2.25 23.10
C LEU A 644 -23.58 -2.08 21.93
N SER A 645 -24.27 -0.95 21.83
CA SER A 645 -25.16 -0.67 20.69
C SER A 645 -24.42 -0.62 19.35
N LYS A 646 -23.23 0.00 19.29
CA LYS A 646 -22.41 0.04 18.08
C LYS A 646 -21.91 -1.35 17.64
N LEU A 647 -21.67 -2.25 18.59
CA LEU A 647 -21.27 -3.64 18.29
C LEU A 647 -22.41 -4.48 17.73
N ILE A 648 -23.65 -4.33 18.21
CA ILE A 648 -24.82 -5.02 17.63
C ILE A 648 -25.01 -4.65 16.17
N GLN A 649 -24.80 -3.37 15.83
CA GLN A 649 -24.87 -2.84 14.46
C GLN A 649 -23.69 -3.27 13.57
N ARG A 650 -22.69 -3.95 14.14
CA ARG A 650 -21.40 -4.26 13.52
C ARG A 650 -20.75 -3.02 12.89
N LEU A 651 -20.82 -1.88 13.59
CA LEU A 651 -20.01 -0.70 13.27
C LEU A 651 -18.56 -0.86 13.76
N TYR A 652 -18.38 -1.77 14.71
CA TYR A 652 -17.11 -2.22 15.26
C TYR A 652 -17.11 -3.75 15.35
N GLN A 653 -15.93 -4.35 15.30
CA GLN A 653 -15.75 -5.79 15.51
C GLN A 653 -15.15 -6.04 16.90
N SER A 654 -15.61 -7.09 17.58
CA SER A 654 -15.03 -7.53 18.85
C SER A 654 -13.60 -8.03 18.67
N GLU A 655 -12.75 -7.78 19.66
CA GLU A 655 -11.37 -8.29 19.71
C GLU A 655 -11.36 -9.79 20.01
N SER A 656 -12.18 -10.20 20.99
CA SER A 656 -12.41 -11.60 21.34
C SER A 656 -13.86 -11.81 21.81
N GLY A 657 -14.28 -13.07 21.87
CA GLY A 657 -15.68 -13.44 22.07
C GLY A 657 -16.49 -13.36 20.77
N ARG A 658 -17.78 -13.64 20.85
CA ARG A 658 -18.69 -13.67 19.69
C ARG A 658 -19.99 -12.97 19.99
N ILE A 659 -20.58 -12.38 18.96
CA ILE A 659 -21.93 -11.81 19.02
C ILE A 659 -22.76 -12.55 17.97
N LEU A 660 -23.81 -13.22 18.44
CA LEU A 660 -24.70 -14.03 17.62
C LEU A 660 -26.06 -13.33 17.56
N ILE A 661 -26.64 -13.24 16.36
CA ILE A 661 -28.03 -12.83 16.18
C ILE A 661 -28.78 -13.99 15.52
N ASP A 662 -29.80 -14.52 16.20
CA ASP A 662 -30.52 -15.74 15.81
C ASP A 662 -29.59 -16.94 15.51
N GLY A 663 -28.47 -17.02 16.21
CA GLY A 663 -27.44 -18.05 16.03
C GLY A 663 -26.40 -17.77 14.94
N PHE A 664 -26.54 -16.68 14.17
CA PHE A 664 -25.56 -16.26 13.16
C PHE A 664 -24.52 -15.32 13.76
N ASP A 665 -23.23 -15.62 13.57
CA ASP A 665 -22.16 -14.72 14.00
C ASP A 665 -22.13 -13.47 13.12
N ILE A 666 -22.37 -12.31 13.74
CA ILE A 666 -22.41 -11.03 13.02
C ILE A 666 -21.07 -10.75 12.32
N LYS A 667 -19.95 -11.25 12.84
CA LYS A 667 -18.63 -11.07 12.22
C LYS A 667 -18.58 -11.63 10.80
N SER A 668 -19.37 -12.66 10.51
CA SER A 668 -19.48 -13.33 9.20
C SER A 668 -20.64 -12.86 8.34
N ALA A 669 -21.56 -12.05 8.88
CA ALA A 669 -22.76 -11.61 8.16
C ALA A 669 -22.42 -10.65 7.00
N ASP A 670 -23.31 -10.53 6.03
CA ASP A 670 -23.28 -9.44 5.05
C ASP A 670 -23.93 -8.18 5.63
N LEU A 671 -23.25 -7.02 5.52
CA LEU A 671 -23.71 -5.74 6.10
C LEU A 671 -25.01 -5.25 5.44
N ALA A 672 -25.17 -5.49 4.13
CA ALA A 672 -26.36 -5.08 3.39
C ALA A 672 -27.59 -5.91 3.81
N SER A 673 -27.40 -7.15 4.25
CA SER A 673 -28.47 -7.96 4.86
C SER A 673 -28.74 -7.66 6.34
N LEU A 674 -27.71 -7.27 7.11
CA LEU A 674 -27.82 -7.05 8.56
C LEU A 674 -28.42 -5.69 8.92
N ARG A 675 -27.88 -4.60 8.37
CA ARG A 675 -28.23 -3.22 8.81
C ARG A 675 -29.68 -2.82 8.56
N PRO A 676 -30.34 -3.21 7.45
CA PRO A 676 -31.76 -2.91 7.26
C PRO A 676 -32.67 -3.59 8.30
N GLN A 677 -32.18 -4.63 8.97
CA GLN A 677 -32.91 -5.37 10.01
C GLN A 677 -32.66 -4.83 11.42
N ILE A 678 -31.94 -3.71 11.56
CA ILE A 678 -31.69 -3.02 12.82
C ILE A 678 -32.08 -1.55 12.66
N ALA A 679 -33.07 -1.07 13.41
CA ALA A 679 -33.42 0.35 13.45
C ALA A 679 -32.73 1.02 14.64
N VAL A 680 -32.19 2.22 14.43
CA VAL A 680 -31.36 2.90 15.43
C VAL A 680 -31.76 4.36 15.55
N VAL A 681 -31.90 4.84 16.79
CA VAL A 681 -31.97 6.26 17.14
C VAL A 681 -30.75 6.58 17.98
N LEU A 682 -29.94 7.53 17.51
CA LEU A 682 -28.68 7.94 18.13
C LEU A 682 -28.92 9.00 19.21
N GLN A 683 -27.95 9.17 20.10
CA GLN A 683 -27.97 10.19 21.16
C GLN A 683 -28.03 11.62 20.63
N GLU A 684 -27.30 11.92 19.55
CA GLU A 684 -27.37 13.20 18.85
C GLU A 684 -28.21 13.06 17.58
N ASP A 685 -29.37 13.73 17.57
CA ASP A 685 -30.26 13.76 16.42
C ASP A 685 -29.63 14.52 15.25
N PHE A 686 -29.26 13.79 14.18
CA PHE A 686 -28.78 14.37 12.94
C PHE A 686 -29.86 14.31 11.85
N LEU A 687 -30.25 15.49 11.35
CA LEU A 687 -31.09 15.64 10.17
C LEU A 687 -30.24 16.19 9.02
N PHE A 688 -30.38 15.56 7.85
CA PHE A 688 -29.74 16.03 6.63
C PHE A 688 -30.48 17.25 6.11
N ASN A 689 -29.77 18.14 5.42
CA ASN A 689 -30.42 19.25 4.73
C ASN A 689 -31.34 18.68 3.65
N GLY A 690 -32.64 19.00 3.72
CA GLY A 690 -33.71 18.40 2.94
C GLY A 690 -35.06 18.65 3.59
N SER A 691 -36.13 18.07 3.05
CA SER A 691 -37.47 18.17 3.65
C SER A 691 -37.63 17.24 4.86
N ILE A 692 -38.69 17.45 5.65
CA ILE A 692 -39.07 16.52 6.73
C ILE A 692 -39.39 15.14 6.14
N LEU A 693 -40.09 15.09 5.00
CA LEU A 693 -40.39 13.86 4.27
C LEU A 693 -39.11 13.08 3.94
N GLU A 694 -38.14 13.73 3.28
CA GLU A 694 -36.87 13.12 2.90
C GLU A 694 -36.08 12.62 4.11
N ASN A 695 -36.16 13.35 5.23
CA ASN A 695 -35.51 12.92 6.47
C ASN A 695 -36.20 11.71 7.09
N ILE A 696 -37.53 11.59 7.05
CA ILE A 696 -38.25 10.44 7.60
C ILE A 696 -38.03 9.19 6.72
N THR A 697 -38.02 9.34 5.40
CA THR A 697 -37.85 8.24 4.42
C THR A 697 -36.37 7.90 4.12
N LEU A 698 -35.44 8.42 4.93
CA LEU A 698 -34.01 8.21 4.74
C LEU A 698 -33.66 6.71 4.62
N GLY A 699 -33.13 6.31 3.47
CA GLY A 699 -32.73 4.93 3.20
C GLY A 699 -33.80 4.05 2.55
N ASN A 700 -35.04 4.52 2.40
CA ASN A 700 -36.09 3.83 1.67
C ASN A 700 -37.05 4.83 0.96
N PRO A 701 -36.82 5.14 -0.32
CA PRO A 701 -37.65 6.09 -1.07
C PRO A 701 -39.01 5.50 -1.49
N ASP A 702 -39.22 4.19 -1.40
CA ASP A 702 -40.43 3.51 -1.89
C ASP A 702 -41.58 3.54 -0.86
N VAL A 703 -41.43 4.33 0.20
CA VAL A 703 -42.40 4.45 1.30
C VAL A 703 -43.57 5.35 0.87
N THR A 704 -44.81 4.91 1.13
CA THR A 704 -46.00 5.70 0.78
C THR A 704 -46.23 6.84 1.77
N ALA A 705 -46.89 7.91 1.33
CA ALA A 705 -47.18 9.06 2.19
C ALA A 705 -48.00 8.68 3.43
N GLU A 706 -48.90 7.70 3.31
CA GLU A 706 -49.70 7.20 4.44
C GLU A 706 -48.82 6.56 5.52
N GLN A 707 -47.80 5.80 5.12
CA GLN A 707 -46.85 5.19 6.05
C GLN A 707 -46.02 6.25 6.78
N VAL A 708 -45.62 7.31 6.07
CA VAL A 708 -44.90 8.45 6.67
C VAL A 708 -45.78 9.16 7.69
N VAL A 709 -47.05 9.43 7.37
CA VAL A 709 -48.00 10.07 8.27
C VAL A 709 -48.23 9.22 9.52
N GLU A 710 -48.41 7.92 9.35
CA GLU A 710 -48.62 7.00 10.48
C GLU A 710 -47.38 6.92 11.39
N ALA A 711 -46.19 6.81 10.80
CA ALA A 711 -44.94 6.83 11.56
C ALA A 711 -44.74 8.16 12.32
N ALA A 712 -45.10 9.28 11.70
CA ALA A 712 -45.06 10.58 12.34
C ALA A 712 -46.11 10.73 13.47
N ARG A 713 -47.29 10.13 13.35
CA ARG A 713 -48.30 10.10 14.44
C ARG A 713 -47.80 9.29 15.62
N LEU A 714 -47.20 8.12 15.37
CA LEU A 714 -46.61 7.29 16.42
C LEU A 714 -45.46 8.02 17.15
N ALA A 715 -44.71 8.84 16.43
CA ALA A 715 -43.67 9.71 16.98
C ALA A 715 -44.20 11.02 17.61
N VAL A 716 -45.51 11.25 17.63
CA VAL A 716 -46.15 12.50 18.10
C VAL A 716 -45.59 13.72 17.33
N ALA A 717 -45.23 13.52 16.07
CA ALA A 717 -44.65 14.54 15.20
C ALA A 717 -45.69 15.18 14.26
N HIS A 718 -46.75 14.45 13.92
CA HIS A 718 -47.72 14.86 12.90
C HIS A 718 -48.29 16.26 13.12
N ASP A 719 -48.75 16.56 14.34
CA ASP A 719 -49.44 17.82 14.63
C ASP A 719 -48.53 19.03 14.41
N PHE A 720 -47.30 19.02 14.94
CA PHE A 720 -46.38 20.13 14.74
C PHE A 720 -45.89 20.21 13.28
N VAL A 721 -45.79 19.08 12.57
CA VAL A 721 -45.42 19.08 11.17
C VAL A 721 -46.52 19.74 10.34
N CYS A 722 -47.80 19.49 10.65
CA CYS A 722 -48.93 20.15 10.01
C CYS A 722 -49.01 21.65 10.30
N ASP A 723 -48.48 22.10 11.44
CA ASP A 723 -48.39 23.53 11.79
C ASP A 723 -47.26 24.28 11.03
N LEU A 724 -46.36 23.55 10.36
CA LEU A 724 -45.30 24.16 9.56
C LEU A 724 -45.84 24.66 8.21
N PRO A 725 -45.24 25.72 7.63
CA PRO A 725 -45.76 26.37 6.41
C PRO A 725 -45.98 25.42 5.22
N ASP A 726 -45.06 24.46 5.03
CA ASP A 726 -45.09 23.52 3.90
C ASP A 726 -45.34 22.07 4.37
N GLY A 727 -45.82 21.88 5.60
CA GLY A 727 -46.08 20.55 6.15
C GLY A 727 -44.82 19.66 6.13
N TYR A 728 -44.96 18.46 5.54
CA TYR A 728 -43.86 17.51 5.37
C TYR A 728 -42.79 17.94 4.36
N GLU A 729 -43.09 18.89 3.46
CA GLU A 729 -42.10 19.44 2.51
C GLU A 729 -41.26 20.56 3.13
N THR A 730 -41.55 20.96 4.37
CA THR A 730 -40.78 21.98 5.08
C THR A 730 -39.31 21.57 5.18
N GLY A 731 -38.42 22.43 4.70
CA GLY A 731 -36.97 22.24 4.81
C GLY A 731 -36.50 22.35 6.26
N VAL A 732 -35.72 21.36 6.73
CA VAL A 732 -35.21 21.34 8.12
C VAL A 732 -33.93 22.17 8.31
N GLY A 733 -33.28 22.57 7.21
CA GLY A 733 -31.99 23.27 7.20
C GLY A 733 -30.80 22.39 7.58
N GLU A 734 -29.58 22.92 7.47
CA GLU A 734 -28.37 22.18 7.85
C GLU A 734 -28.45 21.74 9.32
N ARG A 735 -28.24 20.44 9.56
CA ARG A 735 -28.32 19.81 10.90
C ARG A 735 -29.67 20.00 11.60
N GLY A 736 -30.75 20.27 10.87
CA GLY A 736 -32.07 20.47 11.46
C GLY A 736 -32.18 21.74 12.32
N THR A 737 -31.43 22.79 11.97
CA THR A 737 -31.41 24.06 12.73
C THR A 737 -32.76 24.78 12.74
N ALA A 738 -33.66 24.51 11.78
CA ALA A 738 -35.01 25.08 11.75
C ALA A 738 -35.97 24.46 12.79
N LEU A 739 -35.58 23.34 13.42
CA LEU A 739 -36.41 22.61 14.37
C LEU A 739 -35.85 22.68 15.80
N SER A 740 -36.74 22.67 16.79
CA SER A 740 -36.36 22.53 18.20
C SER A 740 -35.75 21.16 18.48
N GLY A 741 -35.01 21.01 19.59
CA GLY A 741 -34.40 19.73 19.97
C GLY A 741 -35.42 18.59 20.08
N GLY A 742 -36.55 18.81 20.74
CA GLY A 742 -37.63 17.82 20.84
C GLY A 742 -38.35 17.56 19.51
N GLN A 743 -38.44 18.54 18.60
CA GLN A 743 -38.96 18.31 17.24
C GLN A 743 -38.02 17.43 16.43
N ARG A 744 -36.71 17.72 16.43
CA ARG A 744 -35.71 16.88 15.74
C ARG A 744 -35.77 15.44 16.23
N GLN A 745 -35.83 15.24 17.54
CA GLN A 745 -35.90 13.91 18.14
C GLN A 745 -37.15 13.15 17.71
N ARG A 746 -38.31 13.81 17.65
CA ARG A 746 -39.55 13.21 17.12
C ARG A 746 -39.45 12.85 15.64
N ILE A 747 -38.77 13.65 14.81
CA ILE A 747 -38.49 13.28 13.41
C ILE A 747 -37.56 12.05 13.33
N THR A 748 -36.52 11.98 14.15
CA THR A 748 -35.65 10.80 14.21
C THR A 748 -36.41 9.56 14.68
N LEU A 749 -37.30 9.69 15.67
CA LEU A 749 -38.17 8.61 16.13
C LEU A 749 -39.14 8.14 15.04
N ALA A 750 -39.65 9.04 14.21
CA ALA A 750 -40.49 8.66 13.07
C ALA A 750 -39.74 7.73 12.09
N ARG A 751 -38.42 7.90 11.91
CA ARG A 751 -37.59 6.94 11.11
C ARG A 751 -37.62 5.54 11.70
N LEU A 752 -37.60 5.43 13.03
CA LEU A 752 -37.66 4.15 13.73
C LEU A 752 -39.05 3.51 13.61
N PHE A 753 -40.12 4.28 13.76
CA PHE A 753 -41.50 3.76 13.58
C PHE A 753 -41.80 3.34 12.14
N LEU A 754 -41.18 4.01 11.17
CA LEU A 754 -41.30 3.64 9.76
C LEU A 754 -40.58 2.32 9.45
N SER A 755 -39.51 2.01 10.18
CA SER A 755 -38.77 0.78 10.00
C SER A 755 -39.57 -0.45 10.48
N GLN A 756 -39.43 -1.55 9.73
CA GLN A 756 -39.96 -2.87 10.09
C GLN A 756 -38.89 -3.77 10.72
N ALA A 757 -37.76 -3.20 11.15
CA ALA A 757 -36.65 -3.94 11.72
C ALA A 757 -37.06 -4.73 12.98
N PRO A 758 -36.69 -6.03 13.09
CA PRO A 758 -36.95 -6.84 14.27
C PRO A 758 -36.13 -6.43 15.51
N ILE A 759 -35.04 -5.69 15.32
CA ILE A 759 -34.18 -5.18 16.40
C ILE A 759 -34.23 -3.65 16.39
N LEU A 760 -34.58 -3.06 17.53
CA LEU A 760 -34.66 -1.63 17.75
C LEU A 760 -33.60 -1.21 18.77
N ILE A 761 -32.85 -0.15 18.48
CA ILE A 761 -31.83 0.40 19.38
C ILE A 761 -32.10 1.89 19.56
N LEU A 762 -32.29 2.31 20.81
CA LEU A 762 -32.55 3.69 21.18
C LEU A 762 -31.48 4.14 22.17
N ASP A 763 -30.61 5.07 21.75
CA ASP A 763 -29.58 5.66 22.61
C ASP A 763 -30.03 7.05 23.08
N GLU A 764 -30.50 7.16 24.33
CA GLU A 764 -31.02 8.41 24.91
C GLU A 764 -32.15 9.11 24.11
N ALA A 765 -32.89 8.36 23.30
CA ALA A 765 -33.86 8.86 22.32
C ALA A 765 -35.09 9.63 22.86
N THR A 766 -35.21 9.83 24.18
CA THR A 766 -36.29 10.61 24.82
C THR A 766 -35.78 11.75 25.70
N SER A 767 -34.48 12.02 25.72
CA SER A 767 -33.86 12.98 26.64
C SER A 767 -34.33 14.43 26.44
N SER A 768 -34.68 14.80 25.20
CA SER A 768 -35.02 16.17 24.79
C SER A 768 -36.54 16.39 24.68
N LEU A 769 -37.34 15.37 25.03
CA LEU A 769 -38.79 15.45 25.06
C LEU A 769 -39.29 15.94 26.44
N ASP A 770 -40.37 16.70 26.42
CA ASP A 770 -41.18 16.98 27.61
C ASP A 770 -41.83 15.69 28.14
N ALA A 771 -42.22 15.70 29.42
CA ALA A 771 -42.67 14.49 30.11
C ALA A 771 -43.95 13.88 29.50
N GLU A 772 -44.86 14.71 28.99
CA GLU A 772 -46.12 14.26 28.38
C GLU A 772 -45.85 13.57 27.03
N THR A 773 -45.07 14.23 26.17
CA THR A 773 -44.64 13.67 24.88
C THR A 773 -43.79 12.41 25.07
N GLU A 774 -42.86 12.41 26.04
CA GLU A 774 -42.03 11.23 26.37
C GLU A 774 -42.91 10.04 26.76
N GLN A 775 -43.91 10.25 27.62
CA GLN A 775 -44.81 9.17 28.04
C GLN A 775 -45.60 8.61 26.85
N GLN A 776 -46.16 9.48 26.00
CA GLN A 776 -46.94 9.06 24.84
C GLN A 776 -46.09 8.29 23.82
N VAL A 777 -44.87 8.78 23.54
CA VAL A 777 -43.91 8.10 22.65
C VAL A 777 -43.52 6.73 23.21
N LEU A 778 -43.24 6.62 24.51
CA LEU A 778 -42.90 5.34 25.14
C LEU A 778 -44.07 4.34 25.10
N GLU A 779 -45.29 4.80 25.26
CA GLU A 779 -46.49 3.97 25.10
C GLU A 779 -46.66 3.48 23.66
N ASN A 780 -46.44 4.36 22.68
CA ASN A 780 -46.47 4.00 21.26
C ASN A 780 -45.33 3.03 20.89
N LEU A 781 -44.11 3.27 21.39
CA LEU A 781 -42.97 2.38 21.21
C LEU A 781 -43.29 0.99 21.76
N GLN A 782 -43.80 0.88 22.98
CA GLN A 782 -44.12 -0.40 23.59
C GLN A 782 -45.20 -1.17 22.81
N ARG A 783 -46.19 -0.48 22.24
CA ARG A 783 -47.21 -1.11 21.39
C ARG A 783 -46.61 -1.55 20.05
N ALA A 784 -45.80 -0.70 19.42
CA ALA A 784 -45.18 -0.96 18.13
C ALA A 784 -44.05 -2.02 18.20
N SER A 785 -43.43 -2.18 19.37
CA SER A 785 -42.31 -3.09 19.61
C SER A 785 -42.72 -4.45 20.19
N LYS A 786 -44.02 -4.77 20.27
CA LYS A 786 -44.52 -5.97 20.97
C LYS A 786 -43.91 -7.29 20.46
N ASP A 787 -43.59 -7.34 19.17
CA ASP A 787 -42.98 -8.51 18.52
C ASP A 787 -41.52 -8.23 18.09
N ARG A 788 -40.87 -7.21 18.68
CA ARG A 788 -39.53 -6.74 18.28
C ARG A 788 -38.63 -6.63 19.50
N THR A 789 -37.37 -7.04 19.36
CA THR A 789 -36.39 -6.91 20.43
C THR A 789 -35.92 -5.46 20.52
N MET A 790 -36.03 -4.86 21.70
CA MET A 790 -35.73 -3.44 21.90
C MET A 790 -34.61 -3.24 22.92
N PHE A 791 -33.58 -2.49 22.54
CA PHE A 791 -32.51 -2.03 23.41
C PHE A 791 -32.66 -0.53 23.66
N LEU A 792 -32.92 -0.14 24.91
CA LEU A 792 -32.98 1.26 25.31
C LEU A 792 -31.83 1.60 26.25
N ILE A 793 -30.92 2.45 25.80
CA ILE A 793 -29.91 3.05 26.66
C ILE A 793 -30.55 4.30 27.25
N ALA A 794 -30.84 4.27 28.56
CA ALA A 794 -31.52 5.37 29.23
C ALA A 794 -30.66 5.98 30.34
N HIS A 795 -30.70 7.31 30.40
CA HIS A 795 -30.21 8.06 31.56
C HIS A 795 -31.34 8.35 32.56
N ARG A 796 -32.60 8.34 32.10
CA ARG A 796 -33.81 8.44 32.95
C ARG A 796 -34.28 7.04 33.32
N PHE A 797 -34.71 6.86 34.56
CA PHE A 797 -35.18 5.56 35.05
C PHE A 797 -36.66 5.28 34.75
N ALA A 798 -37.45 6.28 34.38
CA ALA A 798 -38.87 6.11 34.08
C ALA A 798 -39.13 5.11 32.92
N PRO A 799 -38.42 5.18 31.78
CA PRO A 799 -38.55 4.18 30.70
C PRO A 799 -38.15 2.76 31.13
N LEU A 800 -37.13 2.65 32.02
CA LEU A 800 -36.58 1.37 32.46
C LEU A 800 -37.54 0.55 33.33
N LYS A 801 -38.54 1.18 33.96
CA LYS A 801 -39.54 0.48 34.78
C LYS A 801 -40.34 -0.55 33.97
N ARG A 802 -40.47 -0.35 32.66
CA ARG A 802 -41.24 -1.21 31.77
C ARG A 802 -40.38 -2.26 31.05
N ALA A 803 -39.06 -2.30 31.31
CA ALA A 803 -38.16 -3.25 30.69
C ALA A 803 -38.29 -4.65 31.31
N ASP A 804 -38.32 -5.66 30.45
CA ASP A 804 -38.31 -7.07 30.86
C ASP A 804 -36.96 -7.46 31.48
N LEU A 805 -35.88 -6.83 30.99
CA LEU A 805 -34.52 -7.03 31.47
C LEU A 805 -33.78 -5.71 31.55
N ILE A 806 -33.24 -5.38 32.72
CA ILE A 806 -32.36 -4.23 32.91
C ILE A 806 -30.93 -4.73 33.08
N LEU A 807 -29.99 -4.13 32.34
CA LEU A 807 -28.56 -4.37 32.40
C LEU A 807 -27.86 -3.15 33.00
N VAL A 808 -27.18 -3.36 34.13
CA VAL A 808 -26.42 -2.30 34.80
C VAL A 808 -24.95 -2.46 34.46
N MET A 809 -24.42 -1.51 33.69
CA MET A 809 -23.02 -1.51 33.23
C MET A 809 -22.14 -0.62 34.09
N GLU A 810 -21.01 -1.16 34.56
CA GLU A 810 -19.98 -0.42 35.30
C GLU A 810 -18.60 -0.84 34.79
N LYS A 811 -17.75 0.13 34.40
CA LYS A 811 -16.37 -0.11 33.93
C LYS A 811 -16.23 -1.26 32.90
N GLY A 812 -17.18 -1.38 31.98
CA GLY A 812 -17.11 -2.36 30.90
C GLY A 812 -17.57 -3.78 31.22
N VAL A 813 -18.17 -4.01 32.39
CA VAL A 813 -18.79 -5.29 32.77
C VAL A 813 -20.27 -5.08 33.12
N ILE A 814 -21.07 -6.15 32.98
CA ILE A 814 -22.44 -6.18 33.49
C ILE A 814 -22.34 -6.47 35.00
N ALA A 815 -22.62 -5.47 35.83
CA ALA A 815 -22.55 -5.57 37.28
C ALA A 815 -23.81 -6.22 37.85
N GLU A 816 -24.99 -5.84 37.35
CA GLU A 816 -26.29 -6.35 37.79
C GLU A 816 -27.22 -6.57 36.60
N ARG A 817 -28.13 -7.54 36.74
CA ARG A 817 -29.17 -7.81 35.75
C ARG A 817 -30.46 -8.29 36.41
N GLY A 818 -31.61 -7.86 35.91
CA GLY A 818 -32.91 -8.29 36.42
C GLY A 818 -34.03 -7.32 36.04
N THR A 819 -35.22 -7.50 36.62
CA THR A 819 -36.32 -6.54 36.48
C THR A 819 -36.14 -5.34 37.40
N HIS A 820 -36.90 -4.27 37.15
CA HIS A 820 -36.90 -3.08 38.01
C HIS A 820 -37.07 -3.43 39.49
N ASP A 821 -38.12 -4.18 39.82
CA ASP A 821 -38.45 -4.52 41.21
C ASP A 821 -37.38 -5.37 41.87
N SER A 822 -36.81 -6.34 41.13
CA SER A 822 -35.73 -7.19 41.62
C SER A 822 -34.47 -6.37 41.96
N LEU A 823 -34.06 -5.46 41.06
CA LEU A 823 -32.86 -4.66 41.24
C LEU A 823 -33.00 -3.60 42.36
N ILE A 824 -34.21 -3.05 42.55
CA ILE A 824 -34.50 -2.15 43.68
C ILE A 824 -34.40 -2.90 45.01
N GLN A 825 -34.92 -4.13 45.08
CA GLN A 825 -34.85 -4.95 46.31
C GLN A 825 -33.43 -5.35 46.66
N GLN A 826 -32.57 -5.60 45.66
CA GLN A 826 -31.15 -5.96 45.86
C GLN A 826 -30.33 -4.82 46.49
N LYS A 827 -30.81 -3.57 46.44
CA LYS A 827 -30.13 -2.37 46.98
C LYS A 827 -28.67 -2.21 46.50
N GLY A 828 -28.40 -2.66 45.27
CA GLY A 828 -27.08 -2.59 44.64
C GLY A 828 -26.79 -1.26 43.93
N LEU A 829 -25.94 -1.31 42.89
CA LEU A 829 -25.58 -0.19 42.03
C LEU A 829 -26.82 0.43 41.38
N TYR A 830 -27.75 -0.38 40.86
CA TYR A 830 -28.99 0.12 40.27
C TYR A 830 -29.76 1.02 41.23
N TRP A 831 -29.99 0.54 42.46
CA TRP A 831 -30.69 1.28 43.50
C TRP A 831 -29.97 2.59 43.86
N SER A 832 -28.64 2.56 43.95
CA SER A 832 -27.84 3.75 44.26
C SER A 832 -27.96 4.83 43.17
N LEU A 833 -27.99 4.43 41.89
CA LEU A 833 -28.17 5.34 40.76
C LEU A 833 -29.61 5.86 40.71
N TYR A 834 -30.59 5.00 41.00
CA TYR A 834 -32.00 5.35 41.07
C TYR A 834 -32.28 6.41 42.15
N GLN A 835 -31.78 6.22 43.37
CA GLN A 835 -31.94 7.18 44.45
C GLN A 835 -31.28 8.52 44.16
N ARG A 836 -30.08 8.51 43.56
CA ARG A 836 -29.41 9.76 43.15
C ARG A 836 -30.23 10.56 42.15
N GLN A 837 -30.87 9.90 41.19
CA GLN A 837 -31.75 10.59 40.25
C GLN A 837 -33.00 11.12 40.95
N GLN A 838 -33.63 10.35 41.85
CA GLN A 838 -34.78 10.82 42.63
C GLN A 838 -34.47 12.00 43.55
N MET A 839 -33.23 12.11 44.06
CA MET A 839 -32.81 13.27 44.86
C MET A 839 -32.43 14.50 44.01
N SER A 840 -32.22 14.32 42.71
CA SER A 840 -31.86 15.39 41.76
C SER A 840 -33.07 15.98 41.02
N ILE A 841 -34.21 15.30 41.10
CA ILE A 841 -35.53 15.77 40.66
C ILE A 841 -36.19 16.40 41.88
#